data_AF-A0A6H5KDZ3-F1
#
_entry.id   AF-A0A6H5KDZ3-F1
#
_cell.length_a   1.000
_cell.length_b   1.000
_cell.length_c   1.000
_cell.angle_alpha   90.00
_cell.angle_beta   90.00
_cell.angle_gamma   90.00
#
_symmetry.space_group_name_H-M   'P 1'
#
loop_
_entity.id
_entity.type
_entity.pdbx_description
1 polymer ?
#
loop_
_entity_poly.entity_id
_entity_poly.type
_entity_poly.pdbx_seq_one_letter_code
_entity_poly.pdbx_strand_id
1 'polypeptide(L)'
;MKALLDNEGLPDWYEEEYDRLARTGRRVVALAHRSLGPSKSKGAKAALTSLSRAEVEKEGSLVFDGFLSFHCKTRADSKRVIRDLRRAGGCSVTIVTGDSVMTACHVASEVGLVGEIEAAAGCAEPSPSTSLPTSAKKKAGGKEVKTTKAEGGGEEEETRRSDEKGKTPLLLTVVPTDHGEELRWAPLHPRAPNTDQAIGAEAQDSHEEPATDAEEAAAASGGGEGLDGDREEGIEFSWGGMEGLAATHDLCATGPAFALAIGEEDPAMGSAIHHFRVLARMTPGLKEELATLLMEAGKTVLMCGDGSNDVGALRRSHVGLALLSGFGDANTDESKSEAPLLTSDSDGGATTDKSKDETVKSGGGGARAGALEGKNAAEILKEEREKVQADITEEFDRLRSEGVNPAKAMWKASSAANKKRSMRDIQRKKASHGDFAASAVAMLKDADSDGPEGADGVVKTGDASLAAPFTSKKPSIVAVVDVVRQGRCTLAAVLHTYQMVALHALFSSYTSSVLYLMKVRWPQRPLVVSSLMFAPLSVALACPETPEDMSPIRPPSSVFHKSTFLSLLGQAGIHVGSMAFAVWAANAHSPSESPPVAEVKGLLGPKFVPNLVSNAVFLLATIQSISVSIVNFKGRPFMAGILENSAIFLPAVSIVAFCFALVLEIVPPINAVLELKPFPSIAAKLSILASMLVSLLAPLAVDRLCVKLFDPELHKARKAGPPLGMVEKRNLALLGALLLVVAVSVSGMDFEALEEAFEAL
;
A
#
# COMPACT_ATOMS: atom_id res chain seq x y z
N MET A 1 10.49 38.18 -22.29
CA MET A 1 9.27 38.86 -22.77
C MET A 1 9.22 40.31 -22.34
N LYS A 2 9.32 40.61 -21.04
CA LYS A 2 9.37 41.99 -20.53
C LYS A 2 10.48 42.82 -21.18
N ALA A 3 11.68 42.25 -21.32
CA ALA A 3 12.81 42.88 -22.04
C ALA A 3 12.62 43.03 -23.57
N LEU A 4 11.57 42.44 -24.15
CA LEU A 4 11.28 42.55 -25.59
C LEU A 4 10.11 43.52 -25.87
N LEU A 5 9.35 43.87 -24.83
CA LEU A 5 8.24 44.81 -24.86
C LEU A 5 8.76 46.17 -24.38
N ASP A 6 8.33 47.27 -25.00
CA ASP A 6 8.65 48.60 -24.46
C ASP A 6 8.00 48.73 -23.08
N ASN A 7 8.68 49.33 -22.10
CA ASN A 7 8.10 49.51 -20.76
C ASN A 7 6.82 50.37 -20.79
N GLU A 8 6.65 51.25 -21.78
CA GLU A 8 5.42 52.02 -21.99
C GLU A 8 4.27 51.21 -22.62
N GLY A 9 4.53 50.03 -23.18
CA GLY A 9 3.55 49.17 -23.84
C GLY A 9 2.93 48.09 -22.95
N LEU A 10 3.38 47.99 -21.69
CA LEU A 10 2.89 47.00 -20.72
C LEU A 10 1.70 47.57 -19.93
N PRO A 11 0.57 46.84 -19.81
CA PRO A 11 -0.52 47.26 -18.93
C PRO A 11 -0.10 47.32 -17.46
N ASP A 12 -0.61 48.30 -16.71
CA ASP A 12 -0.33 48.47 -15.27
C ASP A 12 -0.63 47.21 -14.44
N TRP A 13 -1.63 46.43 -14.86
CA TRP A 13 -2.05 45.18 -14.21
C TRP A 13 -1.24 43.94 -14.61
N TYR A 14 -0.30 44.05 -15.57
CA TYR A 14 0.44 42.90 -16.12
C TYR A 14 1.12 42.07 -15.03
N GLU A 15 1.84 42.74 -14.14
CA GLU A 15 2.62 42.12 -13.06
C GLU A 15 1.71 41.50 -12.00
N GLU A 16 0.67 42.23 -11.58
CA GLU A 16 -0.27 41.76 -10.57
C GLU A 16 -1.03 40.51 -11.07
N GLU A 17 -1.47 40.53 -12.33
CA GLU A 17 -2.19 39.40 -12.92
C GLU A 17 -1.29 38.19 -13.19
N TYR A 18 -0.04 38.42 -13.62
CA TYR A 18 0.96 37.35 -13.73
C TYR A 18 1.19 36.68 -12.37
N ASP A 19 1.46 37.48 -11.34
CA ASP A 19 1.69 37.00 -9.97
C ASP A 19 0.46 36.24 -9.46
N ARG A 20 -0.75 36.75 -9.70
CA ARG A 20 -2.01 36.10 -9.31
C ARG A 20 -2.16 34.74 -10.00
N LEU A 21 -1.95 34.67 -11.31
CA LEU A 21 -2.06 33.42 -12.07
C LEU A 21 -0.98 32.41 -11.65
N ALA A 22 0.26 32.85 -11.44
CA ALA A 22 1.37 32.01 -10.98
C ALA A 22 1.13 31.48 -9.55
N ARG A 23 0.61 32.31 -8.63
CA ARG A 23 0.22 31.89 -7.27
C ARG A 23 -0.89 30.83 -7.28
N THR A 24 -1.76 30.86 -8.27
CA THR A 24 -2.78 29.81 -8.49
C THR A 24 -2.23 28.54 -9.18
N GLY A 25 -0.90 28.38 -9.22
CA GLY A 25 -0.23 27.20 -9.79
C GLY A 25 -0.45 27.02 -11.28
N ARG A 26 -0.77 28.10 -12.00
CA ARG A 26 -0.96 28.06 -13.45
C ARG A 26 0.36 28.27 -14.16
N ARG A 27 0.57 27.53 -15.25
CA ARG A 27 1.64 27.82 -16.20
C ARG A 27 1.18 28.94 -17.10
N VAL A 28 1.79 30.12 -16.94
CA VAL A 28 1.41 31.34 -17.66
C VAL A 28 2.37 31.57 -18.84
N VAL A 29 1.80 31.82 -20.02
CA VAL A 29 2.52 32.20 -21.23
C VAL A 29 2.03 33.59 -21.65
N ALA A 30 2.95 34.55 -21.76
CA ALA A 30 2.65 35.87 -22.29
C ALA A 30 2.67 35.84 -23.82
N LEU A 31 1.63 36.38 -24.44
CA LEU A 31 1.51 36.49 -25.89
C LEU A 31 1.70 37.95 -26.31
N ALA A 32 2.47 38.16 -27.37
CA ALA A 32 2.53 39.45 -28.06
C ALA A 32 2.71 39.21 -29.55
N HIS A 33 2.27 40.18 -30.34
CA HIS A 33 2.42 40.17 -31.78
C HIS A 33 3.08 41.46 -32.28
N ARG A 34 3.56 41.41 -33.52
CA ARG A 34 3.98 42.59 -34.26
C ARG A 34 3.28 42.62 -35.61
N SER A 35 2.62 43.73 -35.90
CA SER A 35 1.98 43.94 -37.21
C SER A 35 3.02 44.38 -38.24
N LEU A 36 3.22 43.55 -39.27
CA LEU A 36 4.15 43.82 -40.37
C LEU A 36 3.45 44.49 -41.58
N GLY A 37 2.50 45.40 -41.35
CA GLY A 37 1.83 46.21 -42.38
C GLY A 37 1.10 45.44 -43.52
N PRO A 38 0.38 46.12 -44.43
CA PRO A 38 -0.32 45.47 -45.54
C PRO A 38 0.64 45.10 -46.67
N SER A 39 0.90 43.80 -46.83
CA SER A 39 1.65 43.21 -47.93
C SER A 39 0.85 43.22 -49.25
N LYS A 40 1.03 44.25 -50.09
CA LYS A 40 0.44 44.31 -51.46
C LYS A 40 1.43 44.03 -52.60
N SER A 41 2.71 43.71 -52.33
CA SER A 41 3.70 43.46 -53.38
C SER A 41 3.85 41.97 -53.70
N LYS A 42 4.05 41.63 -54.98
CA LYS A 42 4.28 40.26 -55.49
C LYS A 42 5.58 39.57 -54.98
N GLY A 43 6.27 40.15 -53.99
CA GLY A 43 7.51 39.62 -53.39
C GLY A 43 7.51 39.56 -51.86
N ALA A 44 6.41 39.92 -51.19
CA ALA A 44 6.38 40.03 -49.72
C ALA A 44 6.62 38.70 -48.99
N LYS A 45 6.23 37.57 -49.59
CA LYS A 45 6.49 36.24 -49.03
C LYS A 45 8.00 35.92 -48.97
N ALA A 46 8.77 36.40 -49.96
CA ALA A 46 10.22 36.23 -49.99
C ALA A 46 10.93 37.14 -48.98
N ALA A 47 10.42 38.37 -48.80
CA ALA A 47 10.92 39.32 -47.78
C ALA A 47 10.62 38.87 -46.34
N LEU A 48 9.52 38.13 -46.12
CA LEU A 48 9.21 37.52 -44.82
C LEU A 48 10.15 36.38 -44.45
N THR A 49 10.57 35.56 -45.42
CA THR A 49 11.55 34.47 -45.21
C THR A 49 12.99 34.95 -45.01
N SER A 50 13.30 36.21 -45.31
CA SER A 50 14.65 36.78 -45.12
C SER A 50 14.83 37.55 -43.81
N LEU A 51 13.77 37.73 -43.02
CA LEU A 51 13.84 38.41 -41.73
C LEU A 51 14.54 37.55 -40.68
N SER A 52 15.51 38.12 -39.98
CA SER A 52 16.18 37.46 -38.85
C SER A 52 15.34 37.52 -37.57
N ARG A 53 15.57 36.59 -36.64
CA ARG A 53 14.86 36.54 -35.35
C ARG A 53 14.99 37.85 -34.58
N ALA A 54 16.19 38.43 -34.52
CA ALA A 54 16.46 39.70 -33.84
C ALA A 54 15.72 40.89 -34.46
N GLU A 55 15.51 40.90 -35.78
CA GLU A 55 14.75 41.96 -36.46
C GLU A 55 13.26 41.87 -36.18
N VAL A 56 12.72 40.66 -36.00
CA VAL A 56 11.30 40.43 -35.67
C VAL A 56 11.03 40.74 -34.20
N GLU A 57 11.92 40.29 -33.29
CA GLU A 57 11.85 40.47 -31.84
C GLU A 57 12.47 41.81 -31.36
N LYS A 58 12.66 42.78 -32.27
CA LYS A 58 13.26 44.07 -31.93
C LYS A 58 12.50 44.73 -30.76
N GLU A 59 13.26 45.20 -29.78
CA GLU A 59 12.74 45.88 -28.58
C GLU A 59 11.76 47.01 -28.95
N GLY A 60 10.64 47.07 -28.23
CA GLY A 60 9.57 48.05 -28.43
C GLY A 60 8.68 47.83 -29.66
N SER A 61 8.94 46.80 -30.47
CA SER A 61 8.15 46.53 -31.70
C SER A 61 6.99 45.54 -31.52
N LEU A 62 6.90 44.92 -30.34
CA LEU A 62 5.87 43.94 -29.98
C LEU A 62 4.76 44.59 -29.15
N VAL A 63 3.52 44.23 -29.45
CA VAL A 63 2.31 44.66 -28.73
C VAL A 63 1.80 43.48 -27.92
N PHE A 64 1.67 43.67 -26.61
CA PHE A 64 1.17 42.64 -25.71
C PHE A 64 -0.32 42.33 -25.98
N ASP A 65 -0.63 41.05 -26.15
CA ASP A 65 -2.00 40.57 -26.44
C ASP A 65 -2.72 40.02 -25.22
N GLY A 66 -1.98 39.47 -24.26
CA GLY A 66 -2.56 38.86 -23.06
C GLY A 66 -1.80 37.63 -22.57
N PHE A 67 -2.35 37.01 -21.53
CA PHE A 67 -1.82 35.77 -20.94
C PHE A 67 -2.65 34.56 -21.36
N LEU A 68 -1.96 33.49 -21.75
CA LEU A 68 -2.51 32.14 -21.84
C LEU A 68 -2.10 31.38 -20.58
N SER A 69 -3.06 30.95 -19.77
CA SER A 69 -2.77 30.22 -18.54
C SER A 69 -3.27 28.77 -18.64
N PHE A 70 -2.38 27.83 -18.34
CA PHE A 70 -2.68 26.41 -18.31
C PHE A 70 -2.72 25.93 -16.86
N HIS A 71 -3.75 25.18 -16.51
CA HIS A 71 -3.89 24.60 -15.18
C HIS A 71 -3.68 23.09 -15.27
N CYS A 72 -2.65 22.58 -14.60
CA CYS A 72 -2.42 21.17 -14.43
C CYS A 72 -3.15 20.71 -13.17
N LYS A 73 -4.28 20.02 -13.35
CA LYS A 73 -5.07 19.49 -12.22
C LYS A 73 -4.28 18.40 -11.51
N THR A 74 -4.31 18.42 -10.18
CA THR A 74 -3.87 17.26 -9.39
C THR A 74 -4.80 16.06 -9.61
N ARG A 75 -4.32 14.85 -9.30
CA ARG A 75 -5.17 13.66 -9.37
C ARG A 75 -6.08 13.63 -8.13
N ALA A 76 -7.35 13.29 -8.32
CA ALA A 76 -8.37 13.33 -7.26
C ALA A 76 -8.02 12.53 -6.00
N ASP A 77 -7.26 11.45 -6.14
CA ASP A 77 -6.82 10.57 -5.05
C ASP A 77 -5.57 11.07 -4.31
N SER A 78 -4.82 12.04 -4.87
CA SER A 78 -3.49 12.42 -4.38
C SER A 78 -3.53 12.94 -2.95
N LYS A 79 -4.48 13.83 -2.64
CA LYS A 79 -4.64 14.39 -1.28
C LYS A 79 -4.89 13.31 -0.23
N ARG A 80 -5.72 12.32 -0.55
CA ARG A 80 -5.97 11.18 0.35
C ARG A 80 -4.70 10.35 0.54
N VAL A 81 -4.00 10.02 -0.54
CA VAL A 81 -2.78 9.20 -0.51
C VAL A 81 -1.67 9.86 0.31
N ILE A 82 -1.39 11.14 0.08
CA ILE A 82 -0.36 11.86 0.84
C ILE A 82 -0.71 11.92 2.33
N ARG A 83 -1.99 12.18 2.65
CA ARG A 83 -2.45 12.15 4.04
C ARG A 83 -2.27 10.77 4.68
N ASP A 84 -2.59 9.70 3.96
CA ASP A 84 -2.46 8.34 4.47
C ASP A 84 -0.99 7.96 4.69
N LEU A 85 -0.08 8.37 3.78
CA LEU A 85 1.38 8.20 3.95
C LEU A 85 1.92 8.98 5.16
N ARG A 86 1.47 10.22 5.37
CA ARG A 86 1.87 11.02 6.55
C ARG A 86 1.35 10.42 7.85
N ARG A 87 0.12 9.87 7.86
CA ARG A 87 -0.47 9.18 9.02
C ARG A 87 0.14 7.82 9.30
N ALA A 88 0.72 7.15 8.29
CA ALA A 88 1.32 5.82 8.42
C ALA A 88 2.58 5.75 9.29
N GLY A 89 3.06 6.88 9.83
CA GLY A 89 4.15 6.94 10.81
C GLY A 89 5.55 6.73 10.20
N GLY A 90 6.42 7.71 10.41
CA GLY A 90 7.83 7.70 10.01
C GLY A 90 8.08 7.89 8.50
N CYS A 91 7.07 8.13 7.69
CA CYS A 91 7.23 8.50 6.28
C CYS A 91 7.28 10.03 6.15
N SER A 92 8.39 10.57 5.64
CA SER A 92 8.46 11.96 5.18
C SER A 92 8.18 11.97 3.68
N VAL A 93 7.31 12.86 3.23
CA VAL A 93 7.00 13.05 1.81
C VAL A 93 7.64 14.36 1.36
N THR A 94 8.31 14.33 0.23
CA THR A 94 8.96 15.48 -0.42
C THR A 94 8.59 15.46 -1.90
N ILE A 95 8.17 16.59 -2.44
CA ILE A 95 7.95 16.77 -3.88
C ILE A 95 9.28 17.19 -4.50
N VAL A 96 9.70 16.49 -5.55
CA VAL A 96 10.93 16.78 -6.30
C VAL A 96 10.54 16.96 -7.77
N THR A 97 10.66 18.18 -8.29
CA THR A 97 10.16 18.53 -9.64
C THR A 97 11.13 19.44 -10.40
N GLY A 98 11.03 19.41 -11.73
CA GLY A 98 11.69 20.35 -12.63
C GLY A 98 10.89 21.63 -12.87
N ASP A 99 9.64 21.69 -12.40
CA ASP A 99 8.77 22.86 -12.54
C ASP A 99 9.22 24.05 -11.68
N SER A 100 8.61 25.21 -11.92
CA SER A 100 8.82 26.40 -11.10
C SER A 100 8.38 26.18 -9.65
N VAL A 101 9.03 26.89 -8.73
CA VAL A 101 8.78 26.82 -7.29
C VAL A 101 7.33 27.11 -6.95
N MET A 102 6.75 28.14 -7.55
CA MET A 102 5.38 28.58 -7.29
C MET A 102 4.35 27.49 -7.65
N THR A 103 4.50 26.87 -8.82
CA THR A 103 3.64 25.76 -9.24
C THR A 103 3.81 24.56 -8.32
N ALA A 104 5.05 24.21 -7.96
CA ALA A 104 5.35 23.11 -7.07
C ALA A 104 4.76 23.30 -5.66
N CYS A 105 4.90 24.51 -5.09
CA CYS A 105 4.34 24.86 -3.79
C CYS A 105 2.81 24.92 -3.81
N HIS A 106 2.20 25.41 -4.90
CA HIS A 106 0.75 25.38 -5.07
C HIS A 106 0.21 23.95 -5.05
N VAL A 107 0.79 23.05 -5.86
CA VAL A 107 0.43 21.63 -5.89
C VAL A 107 0.66 20.98 -4.51
N ALA A 108 1.77 21.31 -3.84
CA ALA A 108 2.08 20.83 -2.50
C ALA A 108 1.02 21.26 -1.48
N SER A 109 0.51 22.49 -1.59
CA SER A 109 -0.55 23.02 -0.74
C SER A 109 -1.89 22.33 -1.01
N GLU A 110 -2.25 22.12 -2.27
CA GLU A 110 -3.48 21.43 -2.68
C GLU A 110 -3.58 20.00 -2.12
N VAL A 111 -2.46 19.25 -2.14
CA VAL A 111 -2.38 17.88 -1.59
C VAL A 111 -2.17 17.86 -0.06
N GLY A 112 -2.04 19.01 0.60
CA GLY A 112 -1.88 19.14 2.05
C GLY A 112 -0.48 18.77 2.56
N LEU A 113 0.56 19.01 1.76
CA LEU A 113 1.96 18.85 2.16
C LEU A 113 2.56 20.14 2.75
N VAL A 114 2.13 21.29 2.25
CA VAL A 114 2.57 22.64 2.66
C VAL A 114 1.34 23.46 3.10
N GLY A 115 1.50 24.41 4.01
CA GLY A 115 0.42 25.36 4.39
C GLY A 115 -0.10 26.24 3.25
N GLU A 116 -1.13 27.03 3.51
CA GLU A 116 -1.65 28.00 2.53
C GLU A 116 -0.62 29.10 2.27
N ILE A 117 -0.47 29.50 1.01
CA ILE A 117 0.41 30.61 0.62
C ILE A 117 -0.34 31.91 0.97
N GLU A 118 0.09 32.61 2.03
CA GLU A 118 -0.56 33.86 2.45
C GLU A 118 -0.56 34.91 1.32
N ALA A 119 -1.72 35.53 1.12
CA ALA A 119 -1.81 36.75 0.33
C ALA A 119 -1.18 37.88 1.16
N ALA A 120 -0.19 38.57 0.59
CA ALA A 120 0.36 39.78 1.20
C ALA A 120 -0.80 40.72 1.57
N ALA A 121 -0.81 41.22 2.79
CA ALA A 121 -1.83 42.14 3.29
C ALA A 121 -1.94 43.35 2.35
N GLY A 122 -2.99 43.41 1.52
CA GLY A 122 -3.18 44.53 0.59
C GLY A 122 -4.28 44.40 -0.46
N CYS A 123 -4.60 43.20 -0.96
CA CYS A 123 -5.59 43.07 -2.05
C CYS A 123 -6.96 42.61 -1.52
N ALA A 124 -7.78 43.57 -1.09
CA ALA A 124 -9.21 43.34 -0.92
C ALA A 124 -9.87 43.14 -2.29
N GLU A 125 -10.62 42.05 -2.46
CA GLU A 125 -11.44 41.82 -3.66
C GLU A 125 -12.45 42.98 -3.85
N PRO A 126 -12.56 43.59 -5.04
CA PRO A 126 -13.74 44.35 -5.38
C PRO A 126 -14.84 43.35 -5.78
N SER A 127 -15.74 43.07 -4.84
CA SER A 127 -16.97 42.31 -5.08
C SER A 127 -17.79 42.92 -6.24
N PRO A 128 -18.32 42.13 -7.19
CA PRO A 128 -19.14 42.65 -8.27
C PRO A 128 -20.48 43.13 -7.73
N SER A 129 -20.74 44.42 -7.90
CA SER A 129 -22.00 45.08 -7.59
C SER A 129 -23.10 44.63 -8.56
N THR A 130 -24.08 43.86 -8.07
CA THR A 130 -25.44 43.92 -8.61
C THR A 130 -26.44 43.70 -7.49
N SER A 131 -27.05 44.81 -7.06
CA SER A 131 -28.20 44.86 -6.16
C SER A 131 -29.45 44.31 -6.82
N LEU A 132 -30.29 43.59 -6.05
CA LEU A 132 -31.70 43.94 -5.80
C LEU A 132 -32.25 43.09 -4.62
N PRO A 133 -33.19 43.63 -3.80
CA PRO A 133 -33.43 43.19 -2.43
C PRO A 133 -34.66 42.30 -2.27
N THR A 134 -34.60 41.26 -1.43
CA THR A 134 -35.80 40.61 -0.88
C THR A 134 -35.63 40.17 0.58
N SER A 135 -36.08 41.07 1.45
CA SER A 135 -36.82 40.83 2.71
C SER A 135 -36.47 39.62 3.58
N ALA A 136 -35.82 39.91 4.70
CA ALA A 136 -35.67 39.04 5.85
C ALA A 136 -37.01 38.75 6.54
N LYS A 137 -37.30 37.47 6.80
CA LYS A 137 -38.25 37.04 7.84
C LYS A 137 -37.50 36.22 8.88
N LYS A 138 -37.29 36.86 10.04
CA LYS A 138 -36.88 36.28 11.32
C LYS A 138 -37.92 35.23 11.75
N LYS A 139 -37.48 34.02 12.12
CA LYS A 139 -38.23 33.19 13.06
C LYS A 139 -37.26 32.46 14.00
N ALA A 140 -37.33 32.87 15.26
CA ALA A 140 -36.74 32.21 16.41
C ALA A 140 -37.43 30.87 16.69
N GLY A 141 -36.69 29.93 17.26
CA GLY A 141 -37.22 28.67 17.79
C GLY A 141 -36.08 27.77 18.23
N GLY A 142 -35.69 27.89 19.50
CA GLY A 142 -34.70 27.01 20.10
C GLY A 142 -35.20 25.59 20.33
N LYS A 143 -34.27 24.66 20.48
CA LYS A 143 -34.45 23.48 21.31
C LYS A 143 -33.08 22.95 21.75
N GLU A 144 -32.78 23.15 23.02
CA GLU A 144 -31.70 22.47 23.73
C GLU A 144 -31.97 20.96 23.74
N VAL A 145 -30.95 20.16 23.44
CA VAL A 145 -30.88 18.76 23.83
C VAL A 145 -29.53 18.52 24.50
N LYS A 146 -29.60 18.28 25.81
CA LYS A 146 -28.51 17.85 26.69
C LYS A 146 -27.88 16.56 26.18
N THR A 147 -26.56 16.56 25.99
CA THR A 147 -25.73 15.34 26.01
C THR A 147 -24.94 15.30 27.31
N THR A 148 -25.04 14.15 27.97
CA THR A 148 -24.44 13.84 29.26
C THR A 148 -22.93 13.64 29.15
N LYS A 149 -22.25 14.26 30.11
CA LYS A 149 -20.83 14.19 30.43
C LYS A 149 -20.38 12.75 30.70
N ALA A 150 -19.33 12.29 30.01
CA ALA A 150 -18.46 11.20 30.46
C ALA A 150 -17.02 11.72 30.38
N GLU A 151 -16.43 11.92 31.55
CA GLU A 151 -15.05 12.36 31.78
C GLU A 151 -14.08 11.20 31.62
N GLY A 152 -12.88 11.48 31.09
CA GLY A 152 -11.68 10.68 31.32
C GLY A 152 -10.83 10.42 30.08
N GLY A 153 -9.81 11.26 29.85
CA GLY A 153 -8.72 10.97 28.91
C GLY A 153 -8.25 12.12 28.00
N GLY A 154 -8.30 13.37 28.46
CA GLY A 154 -7.74 14.51 27.72
C GLY A 154 -6.41 14.94 28.35
N GLU A 155 -5.30 14.57 27.71
CA GLU A 155 -3.98 15.23 27.89
C GLU A 155 -2.99 14.84 26.77
N GLU A 156 -3.22 13.73 26.02
CA GLU A 156 -2.40 13.37 24.83
C GLU A 156 -3.04 13.72 23.47
N GLU A 157 -4.30 14.17 23.44
CA GLU A 157 -5.02 14.52 22.20
C GLU A 157 -4.93 16.03 21.87
N GLU A 158 -4.54 16.86 22.84
CA GLU A 158 -4.48 18.32 22.70
C GLU A 158 -3.18 18.80 22.04
N THR A 159 -2.10 18.03 22.13
CA THR A 159 -0.82 18.29 21.42
C THR A 159 -0.83 17.85 19.94
N ARG A 160 -1.87 17.18 19.47
CA ARG A 160 -2.05 16.81 18.04
C ARG A 160 -3.07 17.66 17.29
N ARG A 161 -3.89 18.44 18.01
CA ARG A 161 -4.85 19.39 17.40
C ARG A 161 -4.22 20.74 17.02
N SER A 162 -2.99 21.02 17.46
CA SER A 162 -2.25 22.23 17.08
C SER A 162 -1.70 22.20 15.65
N ASP A 163 -1.73 21.04 14.96
CA ASP A 163 -1.23 20.88 13.59
C ASP A 163 -2.17 21.45 12.49
N GLU A 164 -3.34 22.00 12.84
CA GLU A 164 -4.32 22.54 11.88
C GLU A 164 -4.20 24.05 11.59
N LYS A 165 -3.25 24.76 12.21
CA LYS A 165 -2.76 26.04 11.63
C LYS A 165 -1.59 25.71 10.70
N GLY A 166 -1.81 25.84 9.39
CA GLY A 166 -0.80 25.53 8.37
C GLY A 166 0.50 26.30 8.61
N LYS A 167 1.64 25.61 8.52
CA LYS A 167 2.97 26.23 8.58
C LYS A 167 3.18 27.13 7.37
N THR A 168 3.82 28.27 7.55
CA THR A 168 4.15 29.16 6.44
C THR A 168 5.34 28.60 5.64
N PRO A 169 5.29 28.62 4.30
CA PRO A 169 6.40 28.14 3.48
C PRO A 169 7.57 29.14 3.44
N LEU A 170 8.79 28.65 3.67
CA LEU A 170 10.03 29.38 3.45
C LEU A 170 10.77 28.82 2.24
N LEU A 171 11.28 29.70 1.40
CA LEU A 171 12.08 29.37 0.23
C LEU A 171 13.55 29.66 0.49
N LEU A 172 14.40 28.66 0.33
CA LEU A 172 15.83 28.83 0.25
C LEU A 172 16.19 29.46 -1.11
N THR A 173 16.81 30.64 -1.05
CA THR A 173 17.20 31.42 -2.21
C THR A 173 18.68 31.75 -2.17
N VAL A 174 19.25 31.95 -3.35
CA VAL A 174 20.63 32.42 -3.51
C VAL A 174 20.59 33.93 -3.62
N VAL A 175 21.29 34.62 -2.72
CA VAL A 175 21.42 36.07 -2.70
C VAL A 175 22.84 36.43 -3.15
N PRO A 176 23.00 37.18 -4.25
CA PRO A 176 24.31 37.69 -4.65
C PRO A 176 24.79 38.72 -3.62
N THR A 177 26.03 38.56 -3.13
CA THR A 177 26.70 39.51 -2.24
C THR A 177 28.04 39.95 -2.83
N ASP A 178 28.60 41.04 -2.30
CA ASP A 178 29.91 41.57 -2.72
C ASP A 178 31.07 40.57 -2.51
N HIS A 179 30.85 39.50 -1.74
CA HIS A 179 31.84 38.47 -1.40
C HIS A 179 31.52 37.09 -2.02
N GLY A 180 30.47 36.97 -2.83
CA GLY A 180 30.04 35.71 -3.45
C GLY A 180 28.54 35.46 -3.35
N GLU A 181 28.11 34.22 -3.55
CA GLU A 181 26.71 33.80 -3.41
C GLU A 181 26.44 33.33 -1.97
N GLU A 182 25.42 33.89 -1.30
CA GLU A 182 24.98 33.48 0.04
C GLU A 182 23.60 32.80 -0.01
N LEU A 183 23.39 31.81 0.85
CA LEU A 183 22.10 31.13 1.01
C LEU A 183 21.26 31.78 2.12
N ARG A 184 20.03 32.18 1.78
CA ARG A 184 19.09 32.75 2.75
C ARG A 184 17.67 32.21 2.59
N TRP A 185 17.00 32.02 3.71
CA TRP A 185 15.57 31.73 3.76
C TRP A 185 14.77 33.02 3.64
N ALA A 186 13.86 33.05 2.68
CA ALA A 186 12.90 34.12 2.48
C ALA A 186 11.47 33.57 2.51
N PRO A 187 10.47 34.37 2.93
CA PRO A 187 9.06 34.03 2.72
C PRO A 187 8.80 33.73 1.24
N LEU A 188 7.92 32.77 0.96
CA LEU A 188 7.55 32.44 -0.42
C LEU A 188 6.82 33.62 -1.07
N HIS A 189 7.55 34.45 -1.81
CA HIS A 189 7.04 35.58 -2.57
C HIS A 189 7.20 35.33 -4.08
N PRO A 190 6.26 35.73 -4.96
CA PRO A 190 6.41 35.54 -6.43
C PRO A 190 7.64 36.25 -7.01
N ARG A 191 8.12 37.29 -6.33
CA ARG A 191 9.33 38.05 -6.67
C ARG A 191 10.61 37.51 -6.02
N ALA A 192 10.57 36.37 -5.34
CA ALA A 192 11.80 35.69 -4.95
C ALA A 192 12.64 35.51 -6.23
N PRO A 193 13.93 35.90 -6.22
CA PRO A 193 14.70 36.03 -7.44
C PRO A 193 14.64 34.73 -8.24
N ASN A 194 13.98 34.78 -9.40
CA ASN A 194 14.17 33.77 -10.42
C ASN A 194 15.63 33.90 -10.85
N THR A 195 16.51 33.07 -10.28
CA THR A 195 17.91 32.93 -10.70
C THR A 195 18.06 32.42 -12.14
N ASP A 196 16.96 32.29 -12.89
CA ASP A 196 16.90 31.95 -14.31
C ASP A 196 17.66 32.93 -15.23
N GLN A 197 18.13 34.10 -14.75
CA GLN A 197 18.90 35.05 -15.55
C GLN A 197 20.41 35.03 -15.34
N ALA A 198 20.96 34.25 -14.39
CA ALA A 198 22.40 34.29 -14.10
C ALA A 198 23.24 33.14 -14.69
N ILE A 199 22.65 32.03 -15.14
CA ILE A 199 23.41 30.80 -15.48
C ILE A 199 23.26 30.36 -16.95
N GLY A 200 22.48 31.08 -17.76
CA GLY A 200 22.14 30.67 -19.13
C GLY A 200 23.13 31.01 -20.25
N ALA A 201 24.31 31.57 -19.96
CA ALA A 201 25.22 32.09 -21.00
C ALA A 201 26.43 31.21 -21.34
N GLU A 202 26.72 30.13 -20.60
CA GLU A 202 27.91 29.30 -20.88
C GLU A 202 27.57 27.81 -20.98
N ALA A 203 26.95 27.43 -22.10
CA ALA A 203 26.95 26.05 -22.59
C ALA A 203 26.69 26.04 -24.11
N GLN A 204 27.60 26.67 -24.88
CA GLN A 204 27.75 26.35 -26.29
C GLN A 204 29.18 25.89 -26.56
N ASP A 205 29.24 24.62 -26.92
CA ASP A 205 30.34 23.88 -27.54
C ASP A 205 31.00 24.69 -28.66
N SER A 206 32.30 25.01 -28.53
CA SER A 206 33.18 25.22 -29.70
C SER A 206 34.66 25.17 -29.35
N HIS A 207 35.36 24.38 -30.15
CA HIS A 207 36.81 24.35 -30.32
C HIS A 207 37.36 25.66 -30.94
N GLU A 208 38.66 25.92 -30.67
CA GLU A 208 39.63 26.78 -31.37
C GLU A 208 39.74 28.30 -31.04
N GLU A 209 40.79 28.59 -30.26
CA GLU A 209 41.81 29.68 -30.29
C GLU A 209 41.46 31.20 -30.32
N PRO A 210 42.35 32.04 -29.72
CA PRO A 210 42.00 33.36 -29.20
C PRO A 210 42.35 34.51 -30.16
N ALA A 211 41.57 35.59 -30.10
CA ALA A 211 41.97 36.88 -30.65
C ALA A 211 41.64 38.01 -29.66
N THR A 212 42.60 38.92 -29.60
CA THR A 212 42.83 40.01 -28.66
C THR A 212 41.93 41.23 -28.89
N ASP A 213 41.91 42.09 -27.87
CA ASP A 213 41.61 43.54 -27.90
C ASP A 213 40.15 43.97 -28.04
N ALA A 214 39.57 44.44 -26.92
CA ALA A 214 39.09 45.83 -26.80
C ALA A 214 38.39 46.02 -25.44
N GLU A 215 39.20 46.47 -24.49
CA GLU A 215 38.78 47.22 -23.30
C GLU A 215 38.11 48.54 -23.75
N GLU A 216 37.23 49.08 -22.91
CA GLU A 216 36.77 50.48 -22.92
C GLU A 216 35.58 50.86 -23.84
N ALA A 217 34.34 50.65 -23.38
CA ALA A 217 33.18 51.53 -23.64
C ALA A 217 31.95 51.15 -22.80
N ALA A 218 31.85 51.62 -21.54
CA ALA A 218 30.57 51.87 -20.87
C ALA A 218 30.74 52.68 -19.57
N ALA A 219 31.37 53.85 -19.68
CA ALA A 219 31.20 54.93 -18.70
C ALA A 219 30.41 56.05 -19.38
N ALA A 220 29.09 56.10 -19.14
CA ALA A 220 28.21 57.28 -19.17
C ALA A 220 26.77 56.95 -19.59
N SER A 221 25.91 56.64 -18.63
CA SER A 221 24.61 57.30 -18.49
C SER A 221 24.09 57.08 -17.08
N GLY A 222 24.17 58.14 -16.28
CA GLY A 222 23.67 58.14 -14.91
C GLY A 222 22.17 58.40 -14.83
N GLY A 223 21.62 58.04 -13.67
CA GLY A 223 20.48 58.72 -13.07
C GLY A 223 19.11 58.19 -13.45
N GLY A 224 18.71 57.08 -12.85
CA GLY A 224 17.31 56.71 -12.65
C GLY A 224 17.14 56.28 -11.20
N GLU A 225 16.34 57.03 -10.46
CA GLU A 225 16.23 57.04 -9.00
C GLU A 225 15.91 55.67 -8.40
N GLY A 226 16.64 55.32 -7.33
CA GLY A 226 16.39 54.14 -6.52
C GLY A 226 15.04 54.25 -5.84
N LEU A 227 14.16 53.29 -6.12
CA LEU A 227 13.09 52.92 -5.22
C LEU A 227 13.69 51.94 -4.20
N ASP A 228 14.16 52.50 -3.10
CA ASP A 228 14.42 51.77 -1.86
C ASP A 228 13.09 51.19 -1.36
N GLY A 229 12.80 49.95 -1.75
CA GLY A 229 11.77 49.11 -1.15
C GLY A 229 12.44 48.08 -0.24
N ASP A 230 12.08 48.14 1.04
CA ASP A 230 12.51 47.29 2.16
C ASP A 230 13.05 45.90 1.76
N ARG A 231 14.38 45.71 1.84
CA ARG A 231 14.98 44.38 1.83
C ARG A 231 14.65 43.71 3.17
N GLU A 232 13.62 42.88 3.22
CA GLU A 232 13.40 41.99 4.37
C GLU A 232 14.68 41.16 4.60
N GLU A 233 15.32 41.34 5.75
CA GLU A 233 16.50 40.58 6.17
C GLU A 233 16.12 39.09 6.31
N GLY A 234 16.36 38.29 5.26
CA GLY A 234 16.12 36.85 5.28
C GLY A 234 16.97 36.10 6.32
N ILE A 235 16.48 34.96 6.80
CA ILE A 235 17.15 34.14 7.82
C ILE A 235 18.35 33.44 7.18
N GLU A 236 19.51 33.49 7.82
CA GLU A 236 20.74 32.82 7.36
C GLU A 236 20.55 31.29 7.29
N PHE A 237 21.04 30.67 6.22
CA PHE A 237 20.99 29.23 6.06
C PHE A 237 22.03 28.52 6.94
N SER A 238 21.60 27.47 7.64
CA SER A 238 22.51 26.51 8.27
C SER A 238 21.83 25.15 8.39
N TRP A 239 22.57 24.06 8.15
CA TRP A 239 22.01 22.71 8.26
C TRP A 239 21.60 22.37 9.70
N GLY A 240 22.39 22.82 10.69
CA GLY A 240 22.07 22.65 12.12
C GLY A 240 20.80 23.38 12.58
N GLY A 241 20.43 24.50 11.93
CA GLY A 241 19.23 25.27 12.26
C GLY A 241 17.93 24.74 11.64
N MET A 242 18.02 23.81 10.67
CA MET A 242 16.86 23.35 9.90
C MET A 242 15.80 22.64 10.74
N GLU A 243 16.18 21.88 11.77
CA GLU A 243 15.21 21.16 12.60
C GLU A 243 14.25 22.12 13.33
N GLY A 244 14.80 23.20 13.90
CA GLY A 244 14.02 24.25 14.56
C GLY A 244 13.14 25.03 13.58
N LEU A 245 13.66 25.30 12.37
CA LEU A 245 12.91 26.00 11.34
C LEU A 245 11.78 25.12 10.77
N ALA A 246 12.03 23.83 10.54
CA ALA A 246 11.04 22.86 10.08
C ALA A 246 9.91 22.60 11.09
N ALA A 247 10.14 22.88 12.38
CA ALA A 247 9.09 22.82 13.41
C ALA A 247 8.02 23.90 13.20
N THR A 248 8.41 25.07 12.67
CA THR A 248 7.54 26.25 12.54
C THR A 248 7.12 26.54 11.09
N HIS A 249 7.95 26.18 10.12
CA HIS A 249 7.80 26.50 8.71
C HIS A 249 7.91 25.26 7.82
N ASP A 250 7.33 25.33 6.61
CA ASP A 250 7.53 24.33 5.57
C ASP A 250 8.70 24.74 4.66
N LEU A 251 9.75 23.92 4.61
CA LEU A 251 11.00 24.29 3.92
C LEU A 251 10.96 23.88 2.44
N CYS A 252 11.19 24.86 1.57
CA CYS A 252 11.24 24.71 0.11
C CYS A 252 12.61 25.20 -0.42
N ALA A 253 13.12 24.61 -1.50
CA ALA A 253 14.33 25.09 -2.17
C ALA A 253 14.26 24.96 -3.70
N THR A 254 15.07 25.76 -4.38
CA THR A 254 15.33 25.61 -5.83
C THR A 254 16.51 24.68 -6.06
N GLY A 255 16.59 24.07 -7.24
CA GLY A 255 17.73 23.22 -7.64
C GLY A 255 19.09 23.90 -7.45
N PRO A 256 19.29 25.15 -7.93
CA PRO A 256 20.54 25.88 -7.71
C PRO A 256 20.84 26.14 -6.23
N ALA A 257 19.86 26.58 -5.44
CA ALA A 257 20.06 26.83 -4.01
C ALA A 257 20.38 25.52 -3.25
N PHE A 258 19.71 24.43 -3.62
CA PHE A 258 19.97 23.11 -3.06
C PHE A 258 21.37 22.59 -3.44
N ALA A 259 21.81 22.79 -4.69
CA ALA A 259 23.14 22.40 -5.15
C ALA A 259 24.27 23.13 -4.41
N LEU A 260 24.09 24.43 -4.14
CA LEU A 260 25.02 25.18 -3.30
C LEU A 260 25.00 24.68 -1.85
N ALA A 261 23.81 24.43 -1.30
CA ALA A 261 23.67 23.98 0.09
C ALA A 261 24.38 22.65 0.36
N ILE A 262 24.32 21.70 -0.57
CA ILE A 262 25.02 20.40 -0.44
C ILE A 262 26.53 20.52 -0.65
N GLY A 263 27.00 21.58 -1.34
CA GLY A 263 28.42 21.85 -1.58
C GLY A 263 29.20 22.34 -0.36
N GLU A 264 28.52 22.83 0.69
CA GLU A 264 29.14 23.31 1.94
C GLU A 264 29.70 22.19 2.85
N GLU A 265 29.47 20.92 2.54
CA GLU A 265 29.90 19.73 3.32
C GLU A 265 29.71 19.86 4.85
N ASP A 266 28.46 20.10 5.30
CA ASP A 266 28.13 20.17 6.74
C ASP A 266 27.75 18.77 7.31
N PRO A 267 28.35 18.32 8.43
CA PRO A 267 27.96 17.08 9.12
C PRO A 267 26.48 16.99 9.51
N ALA A 268 25.82 18.13 9.77
CA ALA A 268 24.41 18.20 10.12
C ALA A 268 23.49 17.90 8.93
N MET A 269 23.98 17.99 7.69
CA MET A 269 23.21 17.78 6.46
C MET A 269 22.43 16.45 6.48
N GLY A 270 23.08 15.34 6.80
CA GLY A 270 22.45 14.03 6.79
C GLY A 270 21.24 13.95 7.75
N SER A 271 21.32 14.65 8.88
CA SER A 271 20.21 14.72 9.83
C SER A 271 19.09 15.64 9.34
N ALA A 272 19.39 16.72 8.62
CA ALA A 272 18.43 17.77 8.29
C ALA A 272 17.80 17.70 6.89
N ILE A 273 18.45 17.06 5.92
CA ILE A 273 18.03 17.01 4.50
C ILE A 273 16.59 16.51 4.27
N HIS A 274 16.08 15.66 5.15
CA HIS A 274 14.73 15.10 5.07
C HIS A 274 13.60 16.07 5.47
N HIS A 275 13.94 17.29 5.92
CA HIS A 275 12.99 18.33 6.30
C HIS A 275 12.45 19.14 5.11
N PHE A 276 13.12 19.11 3.95
CA PHE A 276 12.60 19.75 2.74
C PHE A 276 11.27 19.10 2.31
N ARG A 277 10.26 19.94 2.04
CA ARG A 277 8.94 19.54 1.54
C ARG A 277 8.83 19.65 0.03
N VAL A 278 9.46 20.66 -0.55
CA VAL A 278 9.45 20.91 -1.99
C VAL A 278 10.85 21.26 -2.47
N LEU A 279 11.32 20.53 -3.47
CA LEU A 279 12.54 20.80 -4.22
C LEU A 279 12.14 21.00 -5.69
N ALA A 280 12.19 22.24 -6.15
CA ALA A 280 11.73 22.64 -7.48
C ALA A 280 12.92 23.00 -8.38
N ARG A 281 12.70 23.06 -9.71
CA ARG A 281 13.77 23.28 -10.71
C ARG A 281 14.96 22.31 -10.59
N MET A 282 14.69 21.08 -10.16
CA MET A 282 15.71 20.04 -9.99
C MET A 282 16.12 19.45 -11.34
N THR A 283 17.42 19.38 -11.62
CA THR A 283 17.96 18.64 -12.76
C THR A 283 17.88 17.12 -12.50
N PRO A 284 17.85 16.27 -13.54
CA PRO A 284 17.84 14.81 -13.35
C PRO A 284 18.99 14.30 -12.46
N GLY A 285 20.19 14.88 -12.61
CA GLY A 285 21.36 14.55 -11.78
C GLY A 285 21.15 14.90 -10.31
N LEU A 286 20.64 16.10 -10.00
CA LEU A 286 20.36 16.50 -8.62
C LEU A 286 19.29 15.63 -7.94
N LYS A 287 18.33 15.09 -8.71
CA LYS A 287 17.34 14.14 -8.17
C LYS A 287 18.01 12.83 -7.71
N GLU A 288 18.97 12.33 -8.49
CA GLU A 288 19.73 11.13 -8.17
C GLU A 288 20.65 11.36 -6.96
N GLU A 289 21.28 12.53 -6.90
CA GLU A 289 22.13 12.94 -5.79
C GLU A 289 21.34 13.07 -4.49
N LEU A 290 20.16 13.71 -4.52
CA LEU A 290 19.24 13.77 -3.36
C LEU A 290 18.90 12.37 -2.83
N ALA A 291 18.58 11.44 -3.73
CA ALA A 291 18.30 10.06 -3.33
C ALA A 291 19.52 9.42 -2.66
N THR A 292 20.72 9.66 -3.18
CA THR A 292 21.98 9.17 -2.60
C THR A 292 22.23 9.74 -1.21
N LEU A 293 22.14 11.06 -1.04
CA LEU A 293 22.38 11.73 0.24
C LEU A 293 21.41 11.26 1.32
N LEU A 294 20.13 11.07 0.98
CA LEU A 294 19.14 10.50 1.91
C LEU A 294 19.48 9.06 2.32
N MET A 295 20.02 8.25 1.40
CA MET A 295 20.45 6.89 1.69
C MET A 295 21.69 6.85 2.58
N GLU A 296 22.67 7.72 2.32
CA GLU A 296 23.88 7.89 3.14
C GLU A 296 23.54 8.39 4.54
N ALA A 297 22.51 9.22 4.67
CA ALA A 297 21.91 9.62 5.95
C ALA A 297 21.16 8.48 6.68
N GLY A 298 21.21 7.25 6.17
CA GLY A 298 20.56 6.07 6.76
C GLY A 298 19.04 6.04 6.60
N LYS A 299 18.46 6.83 5.68
CA LYS A 299 17.03 6.79 5.39
C LYS A 299 16.74 5.75 4.30
N THR A 300 15.60 5.06 4.43
CA THR A 300 15.05 4.24 3.35
C THR A 300 14.28 5.13 2.39
N VAL A 301 14.70 5.17 1.13
CA VAL A 301 14.18 6.09 0.10
C VAL A 301 13.33 5.33 -0.89
N LEU A 302 12.10 5.79 -1.09
CA LEU A 302 11.21 5.37 -2.18
C LEU A 302 11.04 6.53 -3.14
N MET A 303 11.34 6.32 -4.42
CA MET A 303 11.11 7.31 -5.48
C MET A 303 9.92 6.87 -6.35
N CYS A 304 9.01 7.79 -6.64
CA CYS A 304 7.86 7.56 -7.51
C CYS A 304 7.88 8.61 -8.63
N GLY A 305 7.87 8.17 -9.89
CA GLY A 305 7.95 9.05 -11.05
C GLY A 305 7.39 8.41 -12.31
N ASP A 306 7.20 9.20 -13.35
CA ASP A 306 6.69 8.76 -14.65
C ASP A 306 7.59 9.17 -15.83
N GLY A 307 8.43 10.19 -15.64
CA GLY A 307 9.28 10.75 -16.69
C GLY A 307 10.66 10.10 -16.81
N SER A 308 11.26 10.25 -18.00
CA SER A 308 12.68 9.90 -18.25
C SER A 308 13.64 10.68 -17.34
N ASN A 309 13.25 11.89 -16.92
CA ASN A 309 13.99 12.74 -15.97
C ASN A 309 14.13 12.13 -14.56
N ASP A 310 13.35 11.10 -14.23
CA ASP A 310 13.37 10.46 -12.92
C ASP A 310 14.15 9.13 -12.92
N VAL A 311 14.63 8.68 -14.09
CA VAL A 311 15.28 7.36 -14.27
C VAL A 311 16.47 7.14 -13.33
N GLY A 312 17.36 8.14 -13.20
CA GLY A 312 18.52 8.06 -12.32
C GLY A 312 18.11 7.88 -10.85
N ALA A 313 17.21 8.74 -10.37
CA ALA A 313 16.68 8.69 -9.00
C ALA A 313 15.88 7.40 -8.72
N LEU A 314 15.05 6.94 -9.67
CA LEU A 314 14.29 5.69 -9.58
C LEU A 314 15.23 4.50 -9.40
N ARG A 315 16.31 4.43 -10.19
CA ARG A 315 17.30 3.36 -10.13
C ARG A 315 18.16 3.40 -8.87
N ARG A 316 18.47 4.61 -8.39
CA ARG A 316 19.33 4.82 -7.21
C ARG A 316 18.61 4.52 -5.90
N SER A 317 17.33 4.87 -5.80
CA SER A 317 16.52 4.68 -4.58
C SER A 317 16.42 3.21 -4.15
N HIS A 318 16.16 2.97 -2.86
CA HIS A 318 15.93 1.60 -2.36
C HIS A 318 14.71 0.94 -3.03
N VAL A 319 13.69 1.75 -3.34
CA VAL A 319 12.46 1.32 -4.01
C VAL A 319 12.08 2.35 -5.06
N GLY A 320 12.27 2.03 -6.34
CA GLY A 320 11.75 2.83 -7.45
C GLY A 320 10.37 2.34 -7.90
N LEU A 321 9.42 3.26 -8.09
CA LEU A 321 8.08 3.01 -8.60
C LEU A 321 7.80 3.89 -9.83
N ALA A 322 7.64 3.26 -10.99
CA ALA A 322 7.23 3.94 -12.21
C ALA A 322 5.71 3.94 -12.37
N LEU A 323 5.14 5.07 -12.80
CA LEU A 323 3.73 5.18 -13.18
C LEU A 323 3.62 5.16 -14.71
N LEU A 324 2.85 4.23 -15.28
CA LEU A 324 2.62 4.22 -16.72
C LEU A 324 1.63 5.32 -17.13
N SER A 325 2.03 6.13 -18.11
CA SER A 325 1.15 7.10 -18.77
C SER A 325 0.19 6.40 -19.75
N GLY A 326 -1.09 6.76 -19.74
CA GLY A 326 -2.08 6.30 -20.75
C GLY A 326 -3.12 5.29 -20.26
N PHE A 327 -3.16 4.94 -18.97
CA PHE A 327 -4.10 3.96 -18.41
C PHE A 327 -5.34 4.65 -17.78
N GLY A 328 -6.10 5.39 -18.57
CA GLY A 328 -7.20 6.23 -18.08
C GLY A 328 -6.69 7.49 -17.39
N ASP A 329 -7.47 8.57 -17.41
CA ASP A 329 -7.17 9.72 -16.59
C ASP A 329 -7.71 9.44 -15.19
N ALA A 330 -6.91 9.63 -14.15
CA ALA A 330 -7.39 9.58 -12.75
C ALA A 330 -8.51 10.63 -12.46
N ASN A 331 -8.80 11.49 -13.43
CA ASN A 331 -9.77 12.58 -13.38
C ASN A 331 -10.97 12.40 -14.34
N THR A 332 -11.15 11.26 -15.01
CA THR A 332 -12.40 10.97 -15.72
C THR A 332 -13.50 10.55 -14.75
N ASP A 333 -14.68 11.15 -14.88
CA ASP A 333 -15.89 10.80 -14.12
C ASP A 333 -16.09 9.27 -14.07
N GLU A 334 -16.49 8.75 -12.89
CA GLU A 334 -16.66 7.32 -12.54
C GLU A 334 -17.61 6.51 -13.45
N SER A 335 -18.04 7.03 -14.59
CA SER A 335 -18.99 6.37 -15.49
C SER A 335 -18.37 5.38 -16.49
N LYS A 336 -17.03 5.26 -16.64
CA LYS A 336 -16.44 4.41 -17.70
C LYS A 336 -15.11 3.69 -17.44
N SER A 337 -14.69 3.43 -16.20
CA SER A 337 -13.48 2.62 -15.96
C SER A 337 -13.69 1.49 -14.94
N GLU A 338 -14.39 0.44 -15.34
CA GLU A 338 -14.29 -0.85 -14.64
C GLU A 338 -13.06 -1.61 -15.18
N ALA A 339 -11.97 -1.62 -14.40
CA ALA A 339 -10.98 -2.68 -14.50
C ALA A 339 -11.60 -3.99 -13.95
N PRO A 340 -11.26 -5.18 -14.48
CA PRO A 340 -11.91 -6.41 -14.06
C PRO A 340 -11.56 -6.71 -12.59
N LEU A 341 -12.54 -6.58 -11.70
CA LEU A 341 -12.46 -7.17 -10.37
C LEU A 341 -12.47 -8.69 -10.54
N LEU A 342 -11.36 -9.33 -10.15
CA LEU A 342 -11.33 -10.77 -9.89
C LEU A 342 -12.09 -11.01 -8.58
N THR A 343 -13.38 -11.29 -8.67
CA THR A 343 -14.17 -11.79 -7.54
C THR A 343 -13.81 -13.26 -7.31
N SER A 344 -13.29 -13.55 -6.12
CA SER A 344 -13.23 -14.90 -5.57
C SER A 344 -14.63 -15.39 -5.26
N ASP A 345 -15.03 -16.50 -5.89
CA ASP A 345 -16.26 -17.22 -5.57
C ASP A 345 -16.23 -17.75 -4.13
N SER A 346 -17.19 -17.32 -3.31
CA SER A 346 -17.71 -18.12 -2.20
C SER A 346 -19.23 -18.01 -2.21
N ASP A 347 -19.88 -19.17 -2.32
CA ASP A 347 -21.29 -19.34 -2.66
C ASP A 347 -22.15 -19.51 -1.38
N GLY A 348 -23.43 -19.13 -1.49
CA GLY A 348 -24.51 -19.68 -0.67
C GLY A 348 -25.06 -18.84 0.50
N GLY A 349 -26.19 -18.17 0.28
CA GLY A 349 -27.02 -17.61 1.35
C GLY A 349 -28.27 -16.90 0.83
N ALA A 350 -29.30 -17.67 0.48
CA ALA A 350 -30.59 -17.13 0.05
C ALA A 350 -31.34 -16.47 1.21
N THR A 351 -31.74 -15.20 1.07
CA THR A 351 -32.94 -14.67 1.72
C THR A 351 -33.64 -13.67 0.80
N THR A 352 -34.96 -13.84 0.72
CA THR A 352 -35.92 -13.04 -0.02
C THR A 352 -36.22 -11.73 0.71
N ASP A 353 -36.26 -10.60 0.02
CA ASP A 353 -37.30 -9.61 0.32
C ASP A 353 -37.68 -8.71 -0.86
N LYS A 354 -38.98 -8.39 -0.91
CA LYS A 354 -39.66 -7.59 -1.93
C LYS A 354 -39.75 -6.13 -1.48
N SER A 355 -39.55 -5.18 -2.39
CA SER A 355 -40.36 -3.93 -2.49
C SER A 355 -39.93 -3.12 -3.72
N LYS A 356 -40.86 -2.93 -4.67
CA LYS A 356 -41.51 -1.66 -5.07
C LYS A 356 -40.55 -0.64 -5.72
N ASP A 357 -40.52 -0.51 -7.04
CA ASP A 357 -41.50 0.12 -7.97
C ASP A 357 -41.35 1.65 -8.09
N GLU A 358 -41.60 2.13 -9.30
CA GLU A 358 -41.80 3.51 -9.78
C GLU A 358 -40.57 4.39 -10.08
N THR A 359 -40.30 4.64 -11.37
CA THR A 359 -40.68 5.89 -12.09
C THR A 359 -40.01 5.95 -13.49
N VAL A 360 -40.80 5.96 -14.58
CA VAL A 360 -41.23 7.11 -15.40
C VAL A 360 -40.36 7.33 -16.66
N LYS A 361 -41.05 7.24 -17.80
CA LYS A 361 -40.64 7.58 -19.16
C LYS A 361 -40.38 9.07 -19.35
N SER A 362 -39.37 9.42 -20.15
CA SER A 362 -39.49 10.33 -21.31
C SER A 362 -38.29 10.10 -22.23
N GLY A 363 -38.47 9.66 -23.49
CA GLY A 363 -38.55 10.55 -24.66
C GLY A 363 -37.13 10.96 -25.09
N GLY A 364 -36.56 10.53 -26.22
CA GLY A 364 -37.11 10.35 -27.55
C GLY A 364 -36.44 11.36 -28.49
N GLY A 365 -35.37 10.95 -29.20
CA GLY A 365 -34.69 11.76 -30.22
C GLY A 365 -33.43 11.06 -30.72
N GLY A 366 -33.52 10.39 -31.87
CA GLY A 366 -32.53 9.43 -32.34
C GLY A 366 -31.43 9.98 -33.23
N ALA A 367 -30.32 9.25 -33.29
CA ALA A 367 -29.53 9.02 -34.49
C ALA A 367 -28.67 7.75 -34.31
N ARG A 368 -28.86 6.84 -35.25
CA ARG A 368 -28.32 5.49 -35.42
C ARG A 368 -26.78 5.44 -35.37
N ALA A 369 -26.21 4.71 -34.42
CA ALA A 369 -24.84 4.19 -34.46
C ALA A 369 -24.81 2.81 -33.75
N GLY A 370 -24.08 1.85 -34.33
CA GLY A 370 -24.15 0.42 -34.00
C GLY A 370 -23.91 0.09 -32.53
N ALA A 371 -24.81 -0.71 -31.97
CA ALA A 371 -24.75 -1.20 -30.60
C ALA A 371 -23.66 -2.26 -30.44
N LEU A 372 -22.61 -1.93 -29.69
CA LEU A 372 -21.83 -2.86 -28.89
C LEU A 372 -22.23 -2.61 -27.43
N GLU A 373 -23.30 -3.28 -26.99
CA GLU A 373 -23.73 -3.28 -25.60
C GLU A 373 -22.78 -4.16 -24.78
N GLY A 374 -21.88 -3.54 -24.03
CA GLY A 374 -21.16 -4.22 -22.95
C GLY A 374 -22.13 -4.48 -21.80
N LYS A 375 -22.54 -5.74 -21.62
CA LYS A 375 -23.38 -6.17 -20.49
C LYS A 375 -22.57 -6.11 -19.19
N ASN A 376 -23.20 -5.66 -18.10
CA ASN A 376 -22.55 -5.59 -16.80
C ASN A 376 -22.29 -7.00 -16.22
N ALA A 377 -21.39 -7.11 -15.23
CA ALA A 377 -21.03 -8.40 -14.62
C ALA A 377 -22.25 -9.13 -13.99
N ALA A 378 -23.23 -8.38 -13.49
CA ALA A 378 -24.46 -8.94 -12.90
C ALA A 378 -25.37 -9.60 -13.96
N GLU A 379 -25.45 -9.04 -15.16
CA GLU A 379 -26.20 -9.58 -16.30
C GLU A 379 -25.52 -10.84 -16.85
N ILE A 380 -24.19 -10.85 -16.90
CA ILE A 380 -23.42 -12.04 -17.31
C ILE A 380 -23.65 -13.20 -16.33
N LEU A 381 -23.59 -12.93 -15.03
CA LEU A 381 -23.87 -13.94 -14.00
C LEU A 381 -25.33 -14.42 -14.04
N LYS A 382 -26.27 -13.53 -14.34
CA LYS A 382 -27.68 -13.88 -14.51
C LYS A 382 -27.90 -14.79 -15.73
N GLU A 383 -27.32 -14.44 -16.88
CA GLU A 383 -27.37 -15.28 -18.09
C GLU A 383 -26.68 -16.63 -17.89
N GLU A 384 -25.57 -16.69 -17.16
CA GLU A 384 -24.91 -17.94 -16.83
C GLU A 384 -25.75 -18.82 -15.90
N ARG A 385 -26.41 -18.22 -14.90
CA ARG A 385 -27.32 -18.95 -14.00
C ARG A 385 -28.53 -19.48 -14.75
N GLU A 386 -29.11 -18.71 -15.67
CA GLU A 386 -30.21 -19.13 -16.54
C GLU A 386 -29.79 -20.27 -17.47
N LYS A 387 -28.58 -20.22 -18.05
CA LYS A 387 -28.03 -21.31 -18.87
C LYS A 387 -27.78 -22.59 -18.08
N VAL A 388 -27.20 -22.49 -16.88
CA VAL A 388 -26.99 -23.67 -16.01
C VAL A 388 -28.32 -24.26 -15.59
N GLN A 389 -29.32 -23.43 -15.28
CA GLN A 389 -30.66 -23.90 -14.93
C GLN A 389 -31.36 -24.59 -16.11
N ALA A 390 -31.18 -24.09 -17.34
CA ALA A 390 -31.67 -24.72 -18.56
C ALA A 390 -30.99 -26.09 -18.80
N ASP A 391 -29.65 -26.16 -18.68
CA ASP A 391 -28.87 -27.40 -18.81
C ASP A 391 -29.33 -28.47 -17.80
N ILE A 392 -29.62 -28.06 -16.55
CA ILE A 392 -30.13 -28.97 -15.51
C ILE A 392 -31.52 -29.49 -15.89
N THR A 393 -32.40 -28.61 -16.37
CA THR A 393 -33.79 -28.96 -16.70
C THR A 393 -33.84 -29.92 -17.89
N GLU A 394 -33.07 -29.65 -18.94
CA GLU A 394 -32.97 -30.50 -20.12
C GLU A 394 -32.41 -31.90 -19.78
N GLU A 395 -31.32 -31.97 -19.02
CA GLU A 395 -30.70 -33.25 -18.63
C GLU A 395 -31.58 -34.03 -17.63
N PHE A 396 -32.30 -33.32 -16.77
CA PHE A 396 -33.25 -33.92 -15.84
C PHE A 396 -34.42 -34.57 -16.59
N ASP A 397 -35.01 -33.89 -17.58
CA ASP A 397 -36.12 -34.41 -18.38
C ASP A 397 -35.68 -35.59 -19.25
N ARG A 398 -34.46 -35.55 -19.80
CA ARG A 398 -33.84 -36.69 -20.49
C ARG A 398 -33.72 -37.91 -19.58
N LEU A 399 -33.12 -37.77 -18.40
CA LEU A 399 -32.95 -38.87 -17.44
C LEU A 399 -34.30 -39.40 -16.93
N ARG A 400 -35.32 -38.55 -16.86
CA ARG A 400 -36.68 -38.97 -16.52
C ARG A 400 -37.32 -39.81 -17.62
N SER A 401 -37.10 -39.44 -18.89
CA SER A 401 -37.56 -40.22 -20.05
C SER A 401 -36.88 -41.60 -20.15
N GLU A 402 -35.67 -41.73 -19.60
CA GLU A 402 -34.92 -42.98 -19.46
C GLU A 402 -35.31 -43.80 -18.21
N GLY A 403 -36.33 -43.36 -17.45
CA GLY A 403 -36.85 -44.10 -16.29
C GLY A 403 -36.04 -43.97 -15.00
N VAL A 404 -35.13 -42.99 -14.89
CA VAL A 404 -34.34 -42.76 -13.68
C VAL A 404 -35.20 -42.11 -12.59
N ASN A 405 -35.06 -42.58 -11.34
CA ASN A 405 -35.76 -41.99 -10.19
C ASN A 405 -35.46 -40.47 -10.08
N PRO A 406 -36.47 -39.61 -9.83
CA PRO A 406 -36.33 -38.16 -9.82
C PRO A 406 -35.22 -37.63 -8.89
N ALA A 407 -35.01 -38.20 -7.70
CA ALA A 407 -33.94 -37.72 -6.82
C ALA A 407 -32.54 -38.00 -7.40
N LYS A 408 -32.37 -39.16 -8.03
CA LYS A 408 -31.11 -39.57 -8.68
C LYS A 408 -30.89 -38.86 -10.02
N ALA A 409 -31.98 -38.56 -10.74
CA ALA A 409 -31.96 -37.78 -11.97
C ALA A 409 -31.54 -36.32 -11.69
N MET A 410 -32.07 -35.70 -10.64
CA MET A 410 -31.73 -34.32 -10.26
C MET A 410 -30.26 -34.19 -9.85
N TRP A 411 -29.75 -35.13 -9.05
CA TRP A 411 -28.34 -35.14 -8.66
C TRP A 411 -27.40 -35.32 -9.86
N LYS A 412 -27.73 -36.25 -10.78
CA LYS A 412 -26.95 -36.47 -12.01
C LYS A 412 -27.00 -35.28 -12.95
N ALA A 413 -28.17 -34.67 -13.14
CA ALA A 413 -28.34 -33.48 -13.99
C ALA A 413 -27.56 -32.28 -13.45
N SER A 414 -27.63 -32.03 -12.14
CA SER A 414 -26.84 -30.98 -11.48
C SER A 414 -25.34 -31.21 -11.61
N SER A 415 -24.88 -32.44 -11.41
CA SER A 415 -23.45 -32.79 -11.51
C SER A 415 -22.93 -32.68 -12.96
N ALA A 416 -23.74 -33.08 -13.95
CA ALA A 416 -23.41 -32.94 -15.37
C ALA A 416 -23.34 -31.46 -15.81
N ALA A 417 -24.29 -30.63 -15.36
CA ALA A 417 -24.29 -29.20 -15.64
C ALA A 417 -23.08 -28.48 -15.02
N ASN A 418 -22.71 -28.82 -13.79
CA ASN A 418 -21.53 -28.23 -13.14
C ASN A 418 -20.21 -28.64 -13.82
N LYS A 419 -20.12 -29.88 -14.32
CA LYS A 419 -18.98 -30.34 -15.10
C LYS A 419 -18.87 -29.62 -16.46
N LYS A 420 -20.00 -29.38 -17.13
CA LYS A 420 -20.04 -28.57 -18.37
C LYS A 420 -19.63 -27.12 -18.11
N ARG A 421 -20.06 -26.50 -17.00
CA ARG A 421 -19.66 -25.16 -16.58
C ARG A 421 -18.14 -25.07 -16.38
N SER A 422 -17.59 -25.97 -15.56
CA SER A 422 -16.14 -26.01 -15.28
C SER A 422 -15.29 -26.17 -16.55
N MET A 423 -15.72 -27.00 -17.51
CA MET A 423 -15.02 -27.15 -18.80
C MET A 423 -15.05 -25.87 -19.65
N ARG A 424 -16.18 -25.13 -19.66
CA ARG A 424 -16.29 -23.83 -20.32
C ARG A 424 -15.36 -22.80 -19.67
N ASP A 425 -15.26 -22.79 -18.35
CA ASP A 425 -14.36 -21.89 -17.61
C ASP A 425 -12.88 -22.19 -17.88
N ILE A 426 -12.52 -23.48 -17.98
CA ILE A 426 -11.16 -23.92 -18.34
C ILE A 426 -10.81 -23.51 -19.79
N GLN A 427 -11.76 -23.62 -20.72
CA GLN A 427 -11.56 -23.16 -22.11
C GLN A 427 -11.43 -21.63 -22.18
N ARG A 428 -12.21 -20.88 -21.40
CA ARG A 428 -12.11 -19.42 -21.31
C ARG A 428 -10.76 -18.97 -20.72
N LYS A 429 -10.27 -19.67 -19.68
CA LYS A 429 -8.93 -19.46 -19.10
C LYS A 429 -7.79 -19.87 -20.03
N LYS A 430 -7.98 -20.91 -20.87
CA LYS A 430 -7.00 -21.28 -21.90
C LYS A 430 -6.93 -20.27 -23.04
N ALA A 431 -8.07 -19.68 -23.43
CA ALA A 431 -8.12 -18.60 -24.42
C ALA A 431 -7.38 -17.35 -23.92
N SER A 432 -7.48 -17.01 -22.62
CA SER A 432 -6.72 -15.88 -22.05
C SER A 432 -5.23 -16.17 -21.84
N HIS A 433 -4.82 -17.43 -21.69
CA HIS A 433 -3.40 -17.82 -21.54
C HIS A 433 -2.67 -17.99 -22.89
N GLY A 434 -3.39 -18.32 -23.96
CA GLY A 434 -2.85 -18.37 -25.33
C GLY A 434 -2.39 -17.00 -25.85
N ASP A 435 -2.93 -15.92 -25.28
CA ASP A 435 -2.57 -14.55 -25.63
C ASP A 435 -1.17 -14.12 -25.16
N PHE A 436 -0.55 -14.82 -24.21
CA PHE A 436 0.79 -14.42 -23.74
C PHE A 436 1.87 -14.67 -24.81
N ALA A 437 1.77 -15.78 -25.56
CA ALA A 437 2.71 -16.10 -26.63
C ALA A 437 2.44 -15.27 -27.90
N ALA A 438 1.17 -15.02 -28.23
CA ALA A 438 0.81 -14.15 -29.35
C ALA A 438 1.15 -12.68 -29.08
N SER A 439 0.95 -12.20 -27.85
CA SER A 439 1.32 -10.85 -27.42
C SER A 439 2.84 -10.65 -27.38
N ALA A 440 3.61 -11.64 -26.91
CA ALA A 440 5.08 -11.57 -26.95
C ALA A 440 5.64 -11.57 -28.40
N VAL A 441 5.01 -12.30 -29.32
CA VAL A 441 5.40 -12.32 -30.75
C VAL A 441 4.97 -11.05 -31.48
N ALA A 442 3.85 -10.42 -31.08
CA ALA A 442 3.45 -9.11 -31.59
C ALA A 442 4.37 -7.98 -31.08
N MET A 443 4.76 -8.02 -29.79
CA MET A 443 5.68 -7.05 -29.20
C MET A 443 7.08 -7.05 -29.84
N LEU A 444 7.52 -8.18 -30.42
CA LEU A 444 8.79 -8.28 -31.16
C LEU A 444 8.71 -7.86 -32.63
N LYS A 445 7.51 -7.69 -33.19
CA LYS A 445 7.31 -7.35 -34.61
C LYS A 445 7.07 -5.88 -34.89
N ASP A 446 6.59 -5.12 -33.90
CA ASP A 446 6.24 -3.70 -34.06
C ASP A 446 7.33 -2.74 -33.53
N ALA A 447 8.49 -3.26 -33.11
CA ALA A 447 9.63 -2.44 -32.71
C ALA A 447 10.40 -1.82 -33.91
N ASP A 448 10.02 -2.13 -35.15
CA ASP A 448 10.74 -1.72 -36.38
C ASP A 448 9.93 -0.80 -37.32
N SER A 449 8.78 -0.26 -36.93
CA SER A 449 7.96 0.61 -37.81
C SER A 449 7.68 1.99 -37.21
N ASP A 450 8.50 2.97 -37.61
CA ASP A 450 8.19 4.40 -37.50
C ASP A 450 6.95 4.76 -38.35
N GLY A 451 5.84 5.08 -37.70
CA GLY A 451 4.58 5.52 -38.33
C GLY A 451 3.65 6.26 -37.34
N PRO A 452 2.78 7.17 -37.83
CA PRO A 452 2.37 8.37 -37.10
C PRO A 452 1.27 8.16 -36.05
N GLU A 453 1.24 9.11 -35.12
CA GLU A 453 0.39 9.19 -33.93
C GLU A 453 -1.12 9.18 -34.24
N GLY A 454 -1.85 8.32 -33.50
CA GLY A 454 -3.30 8.41 -33.33
C GLY A 454 -4.02 7.09 -33.56
N ALA A 455 -4.67 6.59 -32.50
CA ALA A 455 -5.49 5.37 -32.41
C ALA A 455 -4.71 4.07 -32.11
N ASP A 456 -4.74 3.68 -30.84
CA ASP A 456 -4.95 2.32 -30.31
C ASP A 456 -4.24 2.18 -28.95
N GLY A 457 -4.97 1.65 -27.96
CA GLY A 457 -4.62 1.60 -26.53
C GLY A 457 -3.47 0.67 -26.15
N VAL A 458 -2.35 0.75 -26.88
CA VAL A 458 -1.08 0.12 -26.51
C VAL A 458 -0.35 1.05 -25.56
N VAL A 459 -0.20 0.60 -24.31
CA VAL A 459 0.51 1.32 -23.27
C VAL A 459 1.98 1.42 -23.66
N LYS A 460 2.44 2.63 -23.96
CA LYS A 460 3.87 2.89 -24.17
C LYS A 460 4.60 2.65 -22.85
N THR A 461 5.43 1.63 -22.80
CA THR A 461 6.41 1.45 -21.73
C THR A 461 7.47 2.54 -21.87
N GLY A 462 7.38 3.61 -21.07
CA GLY A 462 8.39 4.67 -21.06
C GLY A 462 9.67 4.24 -20.33
N ASP A 463 10.75 4.99 -20.50
CA ASP A 463 12.08 4.72 -19.91
C ASP A 463 12.05 4.55 -18.38
N ALA A 464 11.16 5.27 -17.69
CA ALA A 464 10.96 5.14 -16.25
C ALA A 464 10.56 3.71 -15.83
N SER A 465 9.74 3.03 -16.64
CA SER A 465 9.29 1.66 -16.37
C SER A 465 10.36 0.60 -16.59
N LEU A 466 11.38 0.90 -17.41
CA LEU A 466 12.55 0.04 -17.59
C LEU A 466 13.53 0.19 -16.41
N ALA A 467 13.57 1.37 -15.79
CA ALA A 467 14.49 1.67 -14.70
C ALA A 467 13.96 1.25 -13.32
N ALA A 468 12.65 1.35 -13.08
CA ALA A 468 12.06 1.09 -11.78
C ALA A 468 11.76 -0.41 -11.55
N PRO A 469 12.08 -0.99 -10.38
CA PRO A 469 11.73 -2.37 -10.05
C PRO A 469 10.22 -2.60 -9.94
N PHE A 470 9.44 -1.57 -9.58
CA PHE A 470 7.99 -1.61 -9.56
C PHE A 470 7.42 -0.72 -10.66
N THR A 471 6.42 -1.22 -11.38
CA THR A 471 5.68 -0.46 -12.38
C THR A 471 4.18 -0.55 -12.10
N SER A 472 3.54 0.59 -11.84
CA SER A 472 2.10 0.67 -11.69
C SER A 472 1.44 0.82 -13.06
N LYS A 473 0.51 -0.11 -13.35
CA LYS A 473 -0.40 0.01 -14.49
C LYS A 473 -1.52 1.03 -14.25
N LYS A 474 -1.84 1.34 -12.98
CA LYS A 474 -2.84 2.36 -12.65
C LYS A 474 -2.17 3.74 -12.68
N PRO A 475 -2.82 4.77 -13.25
CA PRO A 475 -2.31 6.14 -13.31
C PRO A 475 -2.57 6.83 -11.95
N SER A 476 -2.22 6.18 -10.85
CA SER A 476 -2.56 6.58 -9.49
C SER A 476 -1.38 6.35 -8.58
N ILE A 477 -1.13 7.31 -7.68
CA ILE A 477 -0.08 7.20 -6.68
C ILE A 477 -0.47 6.29 -5.50
N VAL A 478 -1.70 5.75 -5.48
CA VAL A 478 -2.14 4.72 -4.51
C VAL A 478 -1.21 3.50 -4.54
N ALA A 479 -0.60 3.19 -5.69
CA ALA A 479 0.37 2.11 -5.81
C ALA A 479 1.54 2.24 -4.81
N VAL A 480 1.93 3.46 -4.43
CA VAL A 480 2.96 3.69 -3.39
C VAL A 480 2.48 3.17 -2.04
N VAL A 481 1.23 3.46 -1.69
CA VAL A 481 0.61 2.98 -0.44
C VAL A 481 0.50 1.46 -0.44
N ASP A 482 0.10 0.86 -1.57
CA ASP A 482 -0.01 -0.60 -1.70
C ASP A 482 1.36 -1.28 -1.55
N VAL A 483 2.42 -0.73 -2.15
CA VAL A 483 3.79 -1.23 -2.00
C VAL A 483 4.26 -1.13 -0.56
N VAL A 484 4.00 -0.02 0.13
CA VAL A 484 4.37 0.16 1.55
C VAL A 484 3.58 -0.81 2.45
N ARG A 485 2.27 -0.97 2.23
CA ARG A 485 1.42 -1.94 2.96
C ARG A 485 1.91 -3.36 2.79
N GLN A 486 2.14 -3.76 1.53
CA GLN A 486 2.63 -5.08 1.20
C GLN A 486 4.02 -5.32 1.80
N GLY A 487 4.92 -4.33 1.72
CA GLY A 487 6.25 -4.40 2.34
C GLY A 487 6.19 -4.61 3.86
N ARG A 488 5.30 -3.90 4.57
CA ARG A 488 5.10 -4.09 6.02
C ARG A 488 4.52 -5.47 6.35
N CYS A 489 3.54 -5.93 5.57
CA CYS A 489 2.97 -7.27 5.69
C CYS A 489 4.06 -8.33 5.47
N THR A 490 4.80 -8.27 4.37
CA THR A 490 5.89 -9.20 4.06
C THR A 490 6.99 -9.19 5.12
N LEU A 491 7.38 -8.03 5.65
CA LEU A 491 8.37 -7.97 6.73
C LEU A 491 7.89 -8.70 7.99
N ALA A 492 6.63 -8.48 8.39
CA ALA A 492 6.02 -9.20 9.50
C ALA A 492 5.92 -10.72 9.22
N ALA A 493 5.67 -11.10 7.97
CA ALA A 493 5.61 -12.50 7.53
C ALA A 493 6.98 -13.19 7.64
N VAL A 494 8.03 -12.54 7.14
CA VAL A 494 9.40 -13.06 7.20
C VAL A 494 9.84 -13.25 8.64
N LEU A 495 9.55 -12.27 9.52
CA LEU A 495 9.88 -12.40 10.93
C LEU A 495 9.14 -13.55 11.61
N HIS A 496 7.84 -13.71 11.38
CA HIS A 496 7.13 -14.86 11.95
C HIS A 496 7.70 -16.18 11.41
N THR A 497 8.12 -16.21 10.15
CA THR A 497 8.61 -17.43 9.49
C THR A 497 9.93 -17.85 10.11
N TYR A 498 10.82 -16.89 10.37
CA TYR A 498 12.07 -17.15 11.09
C TYR A 498 11.83 -17.67 12.51
N GLN A 499 10.90 -17.07 13.27
CA GLN A 499 10.56 -17.57 14.61
C GLN A 499 10.01 -19.00 14.56
N MET A 500 9.13 -19.29 13.61
CA MET A 500 8.56 -20.62 13.42
C MET A 500 9.63 -21.65 13.07
N VAL A 501 10.50 -21.36 12.11
CA VAL A 501 11.58 -22.26 11.70
C VAL A 501 12.54 -22.54 12.86
N ALA A 502 12.93 -21.50 13.62
CA ALA A 502 13.81 -21.65 14.77
C ALA A 502 13.19 -22.53 15.87
N LEU A 503 11.94 -22.25 16.26
CA LEU A 503 11.24 -23.04 17.28
C LEU A 503 10.99 -24.48 16.82
N HIS A 504 10.61 -24.68 15.56
CA HIS A 504 10.40 -26.01 14.98
C HIS A 504 11.69 -26.83 15.00
N ALA A 505 12.81 -26.24 14.59
CA ALA A 505 14.11 -26.91 14.63
C ALA A 505 14.49 -27.32 16.07
N LEU A 506 14.27 -26.46 17.05
CA LEU A 506 14.60 -26.73 18.45
C LEU A 506 13.81 -27.90 19.03
N PHE A 507 12.47 -27.85 18.98
CA PHE A 507 11.68 -28.93 19.58
C PHE A 507 11.77 -30.23 18.77
N SER A 508 11.90 -30.16 17.44
CA SER A 508 12.06 -31.36 16.60
C SER A 508 13.39 -32.06 16.84
N SER A 509 14.48 -31.30 17.01
CA SER A 509 15.79 -31.83 17.38
C SER A 509 15.75 -32.50 18.76
N TYR A 510 15.18 -31.82 19.75
CA TYR A 510 15.00 -32.37 21.10
C TYR A 510 14.18 -33.67 21.06
N THR A 511 13.04 -33.65 20.38
CA THR A 511 12.15 -34.81 20.27
C THR A 511 12.84 -36.00 19.60
N SER A 512 13.58 -35.75 18.51
CA SER A 512 14.36 -36.78 17.82
C SER A 512 15.47 -37.36 18.71
N SER A 513 16.13 -36.51 19.52
CA SER A 513 17.13 -36.95 20.50
C SER A 513 16.52 -37.86 21.57
N VAL A 514 15.37 -37.49 22.14
CA VAL A 514 14.67 -38.29 23.15
C VAL A 514 14.24 -39.65 22.58
N LEU A 515 13.63 -39.66 21.40
CA LEU A 515 13.24 -40.91 20.74
C LEU A 515 14.43 -41.82 20.45
N TYR A 516 15.55 -41.25 20.00
CA TYR A 516 16.78 -41.99 19.77
C TYR A 516 17.31 -42.64 21.06
N LEU A 517 17.40 -41.89 22.17
CA LEU A 517 17.88 -42.40 23.46
C LEU A 517 16.96 -43.48 24.03
N MET A 518 15.64 -43.33 23.86
CA MET A 518 14.65 -44.31 24.30
C MET A 518 14.51 -45.50 23.35
N LYS A 519 15.25 -45.51 22.22
CA LYS A 519 15.17 -46.53 21.16
C LYS A 519 13.74 -46.68 20.61
N VAL A 520 12.98 -45.58 20.57
CA VAL A 520 11.62 -45.53 20.02
C VAL A 520 11.67 -44.94 18.61
N ARG A 521 10.91 -45.54 17.68
CA ARG A 521 10.77 -45.03 16.31
C ARG A 521 9.56 -44.10 16.19
N TRP A 522 9.61 -43.17 15.24
CA TRP A 522 8.47 -42.31 14.90
C TRP A 522 7.29 -43.14 14.36
N PRO A 523 6.05 -42.85 14.82
CA PRO A 523 4.84 -43.44 14.25
C PRO A 523 4.63 -42.91 12.82
N GLN A 524 4.68 -43.78 11.82
CA GLN A 524 4.66 -43.37 10.41
C GLN A 524 3.26 -42.93 9.94
N ARG A 525 2.21 -43.68 10.27
CA ARG A 525 0.84 -43.38 9.81
C ARG A 525 0.30 -42.06 10.35
N PRO A 526 0.36 -41.80 11.68
CA PRO A 526 -0.10 -40.52 12.23
C PRO A 526 0.69 -39.34 11.69
N LEU A 527 2.01 -39.52 11.49
CA LEU A 527 2.86 -38.47 10.92
C LEU A 527 2.40 -38.07 9.51
N VAL A 528 2.17 -39.03 8.61
CA VAL A 528 1.68 -38.75 7.24
C VAL A 528 0.34 -38.03 7.27
N VAL A 529 -0.61 -38.47 8.11
CA VAL A 529 -1.93 -37.84 8.24
C VAL A 529 -1.79 -36.41 8.75
N SER A 530 -1.01 -36.19 9.82
CA SER A 530 -0.80 -34.86 10.39
C SER A 530 -0.11 -33.89 9.41
N SER A 531 0.87 -34.38 8.62
CA SER A 531 1.53 -33.57 7.59
C SER A 531 0.57 -33.15 6.48
N LEU A 532 -0.35 -34.04 6.08
CA LEU A 532 -1.37 -33.71 5.08
C LEU A 532 -2.38 -32.69 5.61
N MET A 533 -2.77 -32.81 6.88
CA MET A 533 -3.64 -31.82 7.54
C MET A 533 -2.95 -30.46 7.71
N PHE A 534 -1.63 -30.45 7.93
CA PHE A 534 -0.85 -29.21 8.09
C PHE A 534 -0.59 -28.48 6.76
N ALA A 535 -0.65 -29.16 5.62
CA ALA A 535 -0.34 -28.56 4.32
C ALA A 535 -1.20 -27.32 3.96
N PRO A 536 -2.54 -27.33 4.11
CA PRO A 536 -3.36 -26.13 3.89
C PRO A 536 -2.99 -24.98 4.82
N LEU A 537 -2.69 -25.27 6.09
CA LEU A 537 -2.26 -24.27 7.07
C LEU A 537 -0.93 -23.63 6.66
N SER A 538 0.03 -24.44 6.19
CA SER A 538 1.34 -23.94 5.74
C SER A 538 1.22 -22.98 4.55
N VAL A 539 0.31 -23.26 3.60
CA VAL A 539 0.07 -22.37 2.46
C VAL A 539 -0.57 -21.05 2.92
N ALA A 540 -1.57 -21.14 3.81
CA ALA A 540 -2.26 -19.96 4.33
C ALA A 540 -1.33 -19.06 5.17
N LEU A 541 -0.39 -19.63 5.92
CA LEU A 541 0.60 -18.86 6.69
C LEU A 541 1.65 -18.18 5.79
N ALA A 542 2.01 -18.79 4.65
CA ALA A 542 2.95 -18.22 3.70
C ALA A 542 2.37 -17.06 2.87
N CYS A 543 1.03 -17.01 2.75
CA CYS A 543 0.31 -15.99 1.99
C CYS A 543 -0.65 -15.19 2.90
N PRO A 544 -0.11 -14.41 3.85
CA PRO A 544 -0.92 -13.61 4.75
C PRO A 544 -1.57 -12.44 4.01
N GLU A 545 -2.81 -12.13 4.40
CA GLU A 545 -3.60 -11.06 3.79
C GLU A 545 -3.19 -9.69 4.36
N THR A 546 -3.09 -8.70 3.46
CA THR A 546 -2.65 -7.35 3.78
C THR A 546 -3.84 -6.48 4.20
N PRO A 547 -3.83 -5.83 5.36
CA PRO A 547 -4.90 -4.94 5.79
C PRO A 547 -5.06 -3.72 4.88
N GLU A 548 -6.30 -3.25 4.70
CA GLU A 548 -6.59 -2.02 3.95
C GLU A 548 -6.16 -0.74 4.68
N ASP A 549 -5.93 -0.80 5.99
CA ASP A 549 -5.51 0.34 6.80
C ASP A 549 -4.00 0.32 7.06
N MET A 550 -3.36 1.49 7.03
CA MET A 550 -1.96 1.62 7.46
C MET A 550 -1.89 2.05 8.93
N SER A 551 -1.28 1.19 9.75
CA SER A 551 -0.95 1.56 11.12
C SER A 551 0.23 2.56 11.18
N PRO A 552 0.27 3.48 12.16
CA PRO A 552 1.42 4.35 12.38
C PRO A 552 2.66 3.61 12.88
N ILE A 553 2.50 2.37 13.37
CA ILE A 553 3.58 1.55 13.90
C ILE A 553 4.24 0.75 12.78
N ARG A 554 5.55 0.56 12.87
CA ARG A 554 6.32 -0.30 11.95
C ARG A 554 6.50 -1.68 12.55
N PRO A 555 6.50 -2.75 11.73
CA PRO A 555 6.95 -4.04 12.19
C PRO A 555 8.38 -3.94 12.72
N PRO A 556 8.77 -4.72 13.74
CA PRO A 556 10.17 -4.86 14.10
C PRO A 556 10.98 -5.30 12.87
N SER A 557 12.25 -4.92 12.78
CA SER A 557 13.13 -5.26 11.66
C SER A 557 13.99 -6.50 11.93
N SER A 558 14.01 -7.00 13.16
CA SER A 558 14.90 -8.09 13.58
C SER A 558 14.25 -9.02 14.60
N VAL A 559 14.62 -10.30 14.54
CA VAL A 559 14.23 -11.33 15.52
C VAL A 559 14.84 -11.06 16.89
N PHE A 560 15.97 -10.34 16.95
CA PHE A 560 16.65 -9.95 18.20
C PHE A 560 16.01 -8.75 18.92
N HIS A 561 14.87 -8.25 18.41
CA HIS A 561 14.06 -7.30 19.16
C HIS A 561 13.68 -7.90 20.53
N LYS A 562 13.85 -7.15 21.62
CA LYS A 562 13.76 -7.65 23.01
C LYS A 562 12.49 -8.47 23.27
N SER A 563 11.33 -7.95 22.87
CA SER A 563 10.04 -8.65 23.02
C SER A 563 10.01 -9.97 22.24
N THR A 564 10.50 -9.97 21.00
CA THR A 564 10.45 -11.12 20.09
C THR A 564 11.41 -12.21 20.56
N PHE A 565 12.62 -11.83 20.95
CA PHE A 565 13.66 -12.75 21.39
C PHE A 565 13.33 -13.41 22.74
N LEU A 566 12.86 -12.65 23.72
CA LEU A 566 12.45 -13.20 25.03
C LEU A 566 11.21 -14.11 24.90
N SER A 567 10.26 -13.74 24.04
CA SER A 567 9.13 -14.60 23.69
C SER A 567 9.63 -15.92 23.10
N LEU A 568 10.54 -15.87 22.11
CA LEU A 568 11.12 -17.08 21.49
C LEU A 568 11.79 -18.00 22.53
N LEU A 569 12.62 -17.46 23.43
CA LEU A 569 13.27 -18.25 24.48
C LEU A 569 12.27 -18.88 25.46
N GLY A 570 11.25 -18.11 25.88
CA GLY A 570 10.21 -18.60 26.77
C GLY A 570 9.38 -19.71 26.13
N GLN A 571 9.00 -19.55 24.85
CA GLN A 571 8.31 -20.57 24.08
C GLN A 571 9.15 -21.84 23.94
N ALA A 572 10.45 -21.72 23.63
CA ALA A 572 11.37 -22.86 23.53
C ALA A 572 11.44 -23.64 24.86
N GLY A 573 11.58 -22.93 25.98
CA GLY A 573 11.60 -23.54 27.31
C GLY A 573 10.31 -24.29 27.64
N ILE A 574 9.15 -23.70 27.33
CA ILE A 574 7.84 -24.33 27.53
C ILE A 574 7.68 -25.58 26.68
N HIS A 575 8.02 -25.53 25.38
CA HIS A 575 7.87 -26.66 24.47
C HIS A 575 8.80 -27.82 24.81
N VAL A 576 10.07 -27.54 25.15
CA VAL A 576 11.00 -28.57 25.60
C VAL A 576 10.55 -29.16 26.94
N GLY A 577 10.16 -28.30 27.89
CA GLY A 577 9.68 -28.72 29.21
C GLY A 577 8.41 -29.57 29.15
N SER A 578 7.42 -29.17 28.35
CA SER A 578 6.18 -29.94 28.18
C SER A 578 6.41 -31.27 27.47
N MET A 579 7.33 -31.33 26.50
CA MET A 579 7.73 -32.58 25.85
C MET A 579 8.47 -33.51 26.82
N ALA A 580 9.40 -32.99 27.62
CA ALA A 580 10.07 -33.76 28.67
C ALA A 580 9.06 -34.37 29.66
N PHE A 581 8.11 -33.55 30.13
CA PHE A 581 7.06 -34.00 31.04
C PHE A 581 6.13 -35.04 30.40
N ALA A 582 5.69 -34.83 29.16
CA ALA A 582 4.81 -35.77 28.47
C ALA A 582 5.47 -37.14 28.26
N VAL A 583 6.75 -37.16 27.89
CA VAL A 583 7.52 -38.40 27.75
C VAL A 583 7.71 -39.09 29.11
N TRP A 584 8.06 -38.33 30.15
CA TRP A 584 8.18 -38.85 31.51
C TRP A 584 6.85 -39.46 32.00
N ALA A 585 5.74 -38.75 31.82
CA ALA A 585 4.41 -39.21 32.19
C ALA A 585 4.00 -40.45 31.41
N ALA A 586 4.23 -40.49 30.09
CA ALA A 586 3.96 -41.66 29.26
C ALA A 586 4.77 -42.89 29.70
N ASN A 587 6.04 -42.69 30.06
CA ASN A 587 6.89 -43.77 30.55
C ASN A 587 6.47 -44.24 31.96
N ALA A 588 6.02 -43.33 32.83
CA ALA A 588 5.55 -43.68 34.17
C ALA A 588 4.25 -44.51 34.16
N HIS A 589 3.33 -44.22 33.22
CA HIS A 589 2.07 -44.95 33.07
C HIS A 589 2.20 -46.27 32.30
N SER A 590 3.32 -46.49 31.60
CA SER A 590 3.63 -47.72 30.89
C SER A 590 5.13 -48.05 30.99
N PRO A 591 5.66 -48.35 32.19
CA PRO A 591 7.09 -48.61 32.38
C PRO A 591 7.50 -49.87 31.60
N SER A 592 8.36 -49.68 30.60
CA SER A 592 9.01 -50.69 29.74
C SER A 592 8.46 -52.12 29.83
N GLU A 593 7.50 -52.47 28.96
CA GLU A 593 7.41 -53.85 28.47
C GLU A 593 8.55 -54.06 27.46
N SER A 594 9.77 -54.29 27.93
CA SER A 594 10.98 -54.59 27.13
C SER A 594 11.40 -53.50 26.10
N PRO A 595 12.67 -53.46 25.66
CA PRO A 595 13.07 -52.52 24.61
C PRO A 595 12.31 -52.87 23.31
N PRO A 596 11.69 -51.91 22.59
CA PRO A 596 11.01 -52.17 21.32
C PRO A 596 12.04 -52.27 20.18
N VAL A 597 13.05 -53.11 20.38
CA VAL A 597 13.72 -53.81 19.30
C VAL A 597 13.51 -55.28 19.60
N ALA A 598 12.25 -55.73 19.65
CA ALA A 598 12.03 -57.08 19.14
C ALA A 598 12.60 -57.03 17.72
N GLU A 599 13.67 -57.78 17.49
CA GLU A 599 14.41 -57.92 16.24
C GLU A 599 13.50 -58.51 15.14
N VAL A 600 12.35 -57.90 14.87
CA VAL A 600 11.54 -58.23 13.70
C VAL A 600 12.21 -57.54 12.54
N LYS A 601 13.29 -58.15 12.04
CA LYS A 601 13.92 -57.84 10.76
C LYS A 601 12.86 -57.98 9.68
N GLY A 602 12.23 -56.87 9.30
CA GLY A 602 11.54 -56.75 8.03
C GLY A 602 12.57 -56.60 6.91
N LEU A 603 12.11 -56.79 5.67
CA LEU A 603 12.94 -56.66 4.46
C LEU A 603 13.63 -55.28 4.33
N LEU A 604 13.12 -54.26 5.03
CA LEU A 604 13.58 -52.86 5.02
C LEU A 604 14.06 -52.37 6.42
N GLY A 605 14.27 -53.26 7.39
CA GLY A 605 14.70 -52.93 8.75
C GLY A 605 13.66 -53.22 9.86
N PRO A 606 13.90 -52.76 11.11
CA PRO A 606 13.02 -53.04 12.25
C PRO A 606 11.61 -52.45 12.07
N LYS A 607 10.56 -53.23 12.37
CA LYS A 607 9.17 -52.72 12.32
C LYS A 607 8.88 -51.76 13.48
N PHE A 608 8.03 -50.75 13.23
CA PHE A 608 7.52 -49.85 14.27
C PHE A 608 6.63 -50.62 15.25
N VAL A 609 6.76 -50.34 16.55
CA VAL A 609 5.94 -50.94 17.61
C VAL A 609 5.21 -49.81 18.38
N PRO A 610 3.87 -49.77 18.32
CA PRO A 610 3.07 -48.77 19.03
C PRO A 610 3.32 -48.78 20.54
N ASN A 611 3.59 -47.60 21.11
CA ASN A 611 3.78 -47.44 22.55
C ASN A 611 3.32 -46.06 23.03
N LEU A 612 3.13 -45.91 24.34
CA LEU A 612 2.57 -44.69 24.91
C LEU A 612 3.48 -43.46 24.73
N VAL A 613 4.80 -43.67 24.71
CA VAL A 613 5.79 -42.61 24.42
C VAL A 613 5.65 -42.11 22.98
N SER A 614 5.49 -43.02 22.00
CA SER A 614 5.27 -42.66 20.61
C SER A 614 3.96 -41.89 20.39
N ASN A 615 2.89 -42.24 21.12
CA ASN A 615 1.64 -41.48 21.11
C ASN A 615 1.86 -40.06 21.65
N ALA A 616 2.45 -39.95 22.85
CA ALA A 616 2.67 -38.68 23.52
C ALA A 616 3.53 -37.73 22.69
N VAL A 617 4.64 -38.24 22.13
CA VAL A 617 5.55 -37.47 21.27
C VAL A 617 4.85 -37.00 20.01
N PHE A 618 4.10 -37.87 19.31
CA PHE A 618 3.38 -37.47 18.10
C PHE A 618 2.34 -36.39 18.41
N LEU A 619 1.44 -36.64 19.36
CA LEU A 619 0.34 -35.73 19.70
C LEU A 619 0.87 -34.36 20.14
N LEU A 620 1.91 -34.36 20.99
CA LEU A 620 2.48 -33.13 21.48
C LEU A 620 3.27 -32.39 20.39
N ALA A 621 4.05 -33.09 19.57
CA ALA A 621 4.77 -32.45 18.46
C ALA A 621 3.82 -31.82 17.43
N THR A 622 2.68 -32.45 17.15
CA THR A 622 1.63 -31.86 16.30
C THR A 622 1.02 -30.62 16.94
N ILE A 623 0.66 -30.67 18.22
CA ILE A 623 0.12 -29.51 18.94
C ILE A 623 1.14 -28.37 19.05
N GLN A 624 2.41 -28.68 19.32
CA GLN A 624 3.49 -27.70 19.38
C GLN A 624 3.71 -27.04 18.02
N SER A 625 3.62 -27.79 16.92
CA SER A 625 3.70 -27.23 15.57
C SER A 625 2.58 -26.21 15.30
N ILE A 626 1.36 -26.48 15.78
CA ILE A 626 0.24 -25.54 15.69
C ILE A 626 0.42 -24.34 16.61
N SER A 627 0.85 -24.56 17.86
CA SER A 627 1.12 -23.49 18.82
C SER A 627 2.16 -22.51 18.28
N VAL A 628 3.28 -23.02 17.78
CA VAL A 628 4.35 -22.20 17.20
C VAL A 628 3.83 -21.36 16.04
N SER A 629 3.00 -21.94 15.16
CA SER A 629 2.37 -21.21 14.06
C SER A 629 1.44 -20.08 14.54
N ILE A 630 0.51 -20.38 15.45
CA ILE A 630 -0.51 -19.44 15.91
C ILE A 630 0.10 -18.32 16.77
N VAL A 631 0.97 -18.66 17.71
CA VAL A 631 1.52 -17.69 18.68
C VAL A 631 2.45 -16.69 18.00
N ASN A 632 3.27 -17.15 17.06
CA ASN A 632 4.23 -16.27 16.38
C ASN A 632 3.62 -15.51 15.19
N PHE A 633 2.44 -15.91 14.73
CA PHE A 633 1.70 -15.15 13.72
C PHE A 633 1.35 -13.75 14.25
N LYS A 634 1.90 -12.71 13.59
CA LYS A 634 1.82 -11.34 14.12
C LYS A 634 0.40 -10.75 14.04
N GLY A 635 -0.34 -11.06 12.98
CA GLY A 635 -1.67 -10.50 12.74
C GLY A 635 -1.69 -8.98 12.74
N ARG A 636 -2.82 -8.40 13.17
CA ARG A 636 -2.96 -6.95 13.27
C ARG A 636 -1.89 -6.35 14.21
N PRO A 637 -1.37 -5.15 13.89
CA PRO A 637 -1.83 -4.23 12.85
C PRO A 637 -1.21 -4.43 11.45
N PHE A 638 -0.34 -5.43 11.26
CA PHE A 638 0.47 -5.54 10.02
C PHE A 638 -0.11 -6.50 8.98
N MET A 639 -0.93 -7.44 9.43
CA MET A 639 -1.50 -8.54 8.65
C MET A 639 -2.94 -8.78 9.13
N ALA A 640 -3.80 -9.40 8.31
CA ALA A 640 -5.11 -9.83 8.78
C ALA A 640 -4.98 -10.77 10.00
N GLY A 641 -5.89 -10.67 10.97
CA GLY A 641 -5.89 -11.52 12.16
C GLY A 641 -6.18 -12.99 11.82
N ILE A 642 -5.81 -13.90 12.74
CA ILE A 642 -6.12 -15.34 12.59
C ILE A 642 -7.63 -15.57 12.55
N LEU A 643 -8.41 -14.83 13.34
CA LEU A 643 -9.86 -14.94 13.37
C LEU A 643 -10.53 -14.35 12.13
N GLU A 644 -9.87 -13.42 11.45
CA GLU A 644 -10.34 -12.83 10.18
C GLU A 644 -10.07 -13.81 9.03
N ASN A 645 -8.91 -14.46 9.05
CA ASN A 645 -8.47 -15.38 8.01
C ASN A 645 -8.96 -16.83 8.26
N SER A 646 -10.08 -17.19 7.62
CA SER A 646 -10.64 -18.54 7.71
C SER A 646 -9.73 -19.64 7.16
N ALA A 647 -8.83 -19.32 6.23
CA ALA A 647 -7.87 -20.29 5.67
C ALA A 647 -6.77 -20.67 6.68
N ILE A 648 -6.48 -19.82 7.67
CA ILE A 648 -5.59 -20.15 8.79
C ILE A 648 -6.40 -20.78 9.93
N PHE A 649 -7.53 -20.16 10.30
CA PHE A 649 -8.33 -20.56 11.46
C PHE A 649 -8.84 -22.01 11.36
N LEU A 650 -9.50 -22.36 10.26
CA LEU A 650 -10.21 -23.64 10.15
C LEU A 650 -9.24 -24.84 10.14
N PRO A 651 -8.12 -24.84 9.38
CA PRO A 651 -7.13 -25.91 9.49
C PRO A 651 -6.48 -25.98 10.87
N ALA A 652 -6.17 -24.84 11.50
CA ALA A 652 -5.56 -24.82 12.83
C ALA A 652 -6.47 -25.46 13.90
N VAL A 653 -7.74 -25.06 13.93
CA VAL A 653 -8.74 -25.60 14.88
C VAL A 653 -9.02 -27.07 14.60
N SER A 654 -9.10 -27.49 13.32
CA SER A 654 -9.35 -28.90 12.98
C SER A 654 -8.21 -29.84 13.39
N ILE A 655 -6.95 -29.41 13.29
CA ILE A 655 -5.79 -30.20 13.77
C ILE A 655 -5.81 -30.32 15.29
N VAL A 656 -6.10 -29.23 16.01
CA VAL A 656 -6.24 -29.27 17.47
C VAL A 656 -7.37 -30.21 17.86
N ALA A 657 -8.57 -30.04 17.28
CA ALA A 657 -9.72 -30.91 17.52
C ALA A 657 -9.39 -32.38 17.28
N PHE A 658 -8.69 -32.69 16.18
CA PHE A 658 -8.26 -34.03 15.83
C PHE A 658 -7.33 -34.62 16.91
N CYS A 659 -6.30 -33.90 17.35
CA CYS A 659 -5.41 -34.38 18.42
C CYS A 659 -6.15 -34.63 19.74
N PHE A 660 -7.10 -33.77 20.13
CA PHE A 660 -7.91 -33.98 21.33
C PHE A 660 -8.82 -35.21 21.18
N ALA A 661 -9.44 -35.40 20.02
CA ALA A 661 -10.28 -36.57 19.73
C ALA A 661 -9.49 -37.89 19.79
N LEU A 662 -8.22 -37.89 19.36
CA LEU A 662 -7.34 -39.07 19.44
C LEU A 662 -7.04 -39.46 20.89
N VAL A 663 -6.78 -38.49 21.78
CA VAL A 663 -6.48 -38.76 23.21
C VAL A 663 -7.72 -39.20 23.98
N LEU A 664 -8.87 -38.56 23.69
CA LEU A 664 -10.14 -38.90 24.30
C LEU A 664 -10.69 -40.24 23.78
N GLU A 665 -10.16 -40.75 22.66
CA GLU A 665 -10.60 -41.98 22.00
C GLU A 665 -12.06 -41.90 21.54
N ILE A 666 -12.52 -40.71 21.10
CA ILE A 666 -13.90 -40.46 20.63
C ILE A 666 -14.29 -41.43 19.51
N VAL A 667 -13.34 -41.71 18.60
CA VAL A 667 -13.54 -42.66 17.49
C VAL A 667 -12.45 -43.74 17.54
N PRO A 668 -12.64 -44.83 18.30
CA PRO A 668 -11.64 -45.88 18.47
C PRO A 668 -11.14 -46.53 17.16
N PRO A 669 -11.96 -46.71 16.10
CA PRO A 669 -11.47 -47.21 14.81
C PRO A 669 -10.37 -46.34 14.19
N ILE A 670 -10.45 -45.01 14.35
CA ILE A 670 -9.42 -44.10 13.81
C ILE A 670 -8.10 -44.31 14.56
N ASN A 671 -8.15 -44.47 15.89
CA ASN A 671 -6.96 -44.74 16.70
C ASN A 671 -6.29 -46.06 16.29
N ALA A 672 -7.08 -47.09 15.97
CA ALA A 672 -6.57 -48.38 15.48
C ALA A 672 -5.90 -48.26 14.10
N VAL A 673 -6.51 -47.53 13.15
CA VAL A 673 -5.91 -47.29 11.82
C VAL A 673 -4.59 -46.54 11.93
N LEU A 674 -4.51 -45.58 12.84
CA LEU A 674 -3.33 -44.78 13.12
C LEU A 674 -2.26 -45.52 13.95
N GLU A 675 -2.50 -46.77 14.35
CA GLU A 675 -1.58 -47.57 15.18
C GLU A 675 -1.23 -46.87 16.50
N LEU A 676 -2.19 -46.17 17.12
CA LEU A 676 -2.01 -45.57 18.45
C LEU A 676 -2.28 -46.62 19.53
N LYS A 677 -1.39 -46.71 20.53
CA LYS A 677 -1.60 -47.59 21.69
C LYS A 677 -2.77 -47.05 22.53
N PRO A 678 -3.79 -47.84 22.89
CA PRO A 678 -4.86 -47.38 23.79
C PRO A 678 -4.31 -46.88 25.12
N PHE A 679 -4.91 -45.83 25.68
CA PHE A 679 -4.45 -45.25 26.94
C PHE A 679 -4.85 -46.14 28.13
N PRO A 680 -3.93 -46.49 29.04
CA PRO A 680 -4.19 -47.48 30.10
C PRO A 680 -5.09 -46.95 31.23
N SER A 681 -5.17 -45.63 31.41
CA SER A 681 -5.95 -45.02 32.48
C SER A 681 -6.41 -43.61 32.11
N ILE A 682 -7.45 -43.13 32.79
CA ILE A 682 -7.91 -41.73 32.69
C ILE A 682 -6.79 -40.77 33.12
N ALA A 683 -6.00 -41.13 34.14
CA ALA A 683 -4.83 -40.35 34.57
C ALA A 683 -3.79 -40.18 33.46
N ALA A 684 -3.56 -41.21 32.64
CA ALA A 684 -2.67 -41.13 31.49
C ALA A 684 -3.22 -40.18 30.41
N LYS A 685 -4.54 -40.25 30.11
CA LYS A 685 -5.22 -39.33 29.19
C LYS A 685 -5.10 -37.88 29.68
N LEU A 686 -5.44 -37.62 30.93
CA LEU A 686 -5.38 -36.29 31.54
C LEU A 686 -3.96 -35.71 31.56
N SER A 687 -2.93 -36.53 31.80
CA SER A 687 -1.54 -36.08 31.79
C SER A 687 -1.10 -35.58 30.41
N ILE A 688 -1.51 -36.27 29.33
CA ILE A 688 -1.20 -35.86 27.95
C ILE A 688 -2.05 -34.66 27.52
N LEU A 689 -3.35 -34.65 27.85
CA LEU A 689 -4.23 -33.50 27.60
C LEU A 689 -3.73 -32.23 28.29
N ALA A 690 -3.31 -32.33 29.55
CA ALA A 690 -2.72 -31.21 30.29
C ALA A 690 -1.44 -30.72 29.62
N SER A 691 -0.58 -31.63 29.15
CA SER A 691 0.66 -31.28 28.41
C SER A 691 0.35 -30.54 27.10
N MET A 692 -0.68 -31.00 26.37
CA MET A 692 -1.16 -30.35 25.13
C MET A 692 -1.73 -28.96 25.43
N LEU A 693 -2.56 -28.82 26.47
CA LEU A 693 -3.15 -27.54 26.86
C LEU A 693 -2.09 -26.54 27.30
N VAL A 694 -1.13 -26.95 28.13
CA VAL A 694 0.03 -26.14 28.51
C VAL A 694 0.81 -25.70 27.28
N SER A 695 1.03 -26.61 26.32
CA SER A 695 1.75 -26.32 25.08
C SER A 695 1.01 -25.38 24.12
N LEU A 696 -0.30 -25.17 24.29
CA LEU A 696 -1.08 -24.19 23.51
C LEU A 696 -1.18 -22.84 24.23
N LEU A 697 -1.48 -22.86 25.54
CA LEU A 697 -1.82 -21.66 26.29
C LEU A 697 -0.62 -20.94 26.90
N ALA A 698 0.36 -21.67 27.42
CA ALA A 698 1.51 -21.04 28.08
C ALA A 698 2.40 -20.26 27.09
N PRO A 699 2.71 -20.75 25.87
CA PRO A 699 3.43 -19.98 24.86
C PRO A 699 2.72 -18.68 24.49
N LEU A 700 1.38 -18.73 24.35
CA LEU A 700 0.57 -17.55 24.07
C LEU A 700 0.64 -16.53 25.21
N ALA A 701 0.52 -16.98 26.47
CA ALA A 701 0.59 -16.10 27.63
C ALA A 701 1.96 -15.42 27.75
N VAL A 702 3.05 -16.17 27.52
CA VAL A 702 4.41 -15.63 27.53
C VAL A 702 4.63 -14.63 26.42
N ASP A 703 4.20 -14.92 25.18
CA ASP A 703 4.33 -13.96 24.07
C ASP A 703 3.60 -12.65 24.36
N ARG A 704 2.34 -12.74 24.82
CA ARG A 704 1.53 -11.56 25.17
C ARG A 704 2.12 -10.76 26.31
N LEU A 705 2.73 -11.43 27.31
CA LEU A 705 3.42 -10.77 28.40
C LEU A 705 4.69 -10.06 27.91
N CYS A 706 5.49 -10.70 27.07
CA CYS A 706 6.69 -10.09 26.48
C CYS A 706 6.34 -8.84 25.66
N VAL A 707 5.31 -8.91 24.80
CA VAL A 707 4.85 -7.75 24.03
C VAL A 707 4.35 -6.65 24.95
N LYS A 708 3.55 -6.96 25.97
CA LYS A 708 3.05 -5.96 26.91
C LYS A 708 4.18 -5.26 27.69
N LEU A 709 5.23 -5.98 28.08
CA LEU A 709 6.32 -5.44 28.90
C LEU A 709 7.40 -4.72 28.08
N PHE A 710 7.71 -5.22 26.89
CA PHE A 710 8.85 -4.76 26.10
C PHE A 710 8.47 -4.06 24.79
N ASP A 711 7.18 -4.03 24.43
CA ASP A 711 6.65 -3.33 23.25
C ASP A 711 5.21 -2.78 23.50
N PRO A 712 5.07 -1.78 24.40
CA PRO A 712 3.77 -1.28 24.82
C PRO A 712 2.99 -0.59 23.70
N GLU A 713 3.68 0.02 22.74
CA GLU A 713 3.06 0.68 21.58
C GLU A 713 2.41 -0.34 20.64
N LEU A 714 3.11 -1.45 20.34
CA LEU A 714 2.52 -2.55 19.58
C LEU A 714 1.32 -3.17 20.32
N HIS A 715 1.40 -3.28 21.65
CA HIS A 715 0.29 -3.79 22.47
C HIS A 715 -0.95 -2.90 22.40
N LYS A 716 -0.78 -1.56 22.49
CA LYS A 716 -1.87 -0.59 22.33
C LYS A 716 -2.48 -0.68 20.93
N ALA A 717 -1.67 -0.72 19.88
CA ALA A 717 -2.17 -0.81 18.50
C ALA A 717 -2.93 -2.12 18.23
N ARG A 718 -2.51 -3.24 18.82
CA ARG A 718 -3.25 -4.52 18.76
C ARG A 718 -4.63 -4.43 19.41
N LYS A 719 -4.77 -3.65 20.49
CA LYS A 719 -6.06 -3.43 21.18
C LYS A 719 -6.99 -2.45 20.47
N ALA A 720 -6.42 -1.46 19.79
CA ALA A 720 -7.16 -0.44 19.05
C ALA A 720 -7.74 -0.94 17.71
N GLY A 721 -7.62 -2.24 17.43
CA GLY A 721 -8.16 -2.84 16.20
C GLY A 721 -9.68 -2.63 16.04
N PRO A 722 -10.20 -2.80 14.82
CA PRO A 722 -11.62 -2.62 14.54
C PRO A 722 -12.49 -3.59 15.37
N PRO A 723 -13.77 -3.25 15.59
CA PRO A 723 -14.69 -4.14 16.28
C PRO A 723 -14.85 -5.46 15.53
N LEU A 724 -15.16 -6.54 16.28
CA LEU A 724 -15.32 -7.89 15.73
C LEU A 724 -16.35 -7.92 14.59
N GLY A 725 -15.89 -8.27 13.39
CA GLY A 725 -16.69 -8.54 12.21
C GLY A 725 -17.47 -9.86 12.31
N MET A 726 -18.29 -10.12 11.30
CA MET A 726 -19.16 -11.30 11.25
C MET A 726 -18.36 -12.61 11.20
N VAL A 727 -17.27 -12.66 10.41
CA VAL A 727 -16.40 -13.83 10.28
C VAL A 727 -15.72 -14.17 11.60
N GLU A 728 -15.23 -13.16 12.32
CA GLU A 728 -14.55 -13.35 13.61
C GLU A 728 -15.51 -13.87 14.67
N LYS A 729 -16.74 -13.34 14.73
CA LYS A 729 -17.80 -13.84 15.63
C LYS A 729 -18.14 -15.30 15.35
N ARG A 730 -18.33 -15.67 14.07
CA ARG A 730 -18.55 -17.06 13.66
C ARG A 730 -17.40 -17.97 14.09
N ASN A 731 -16.15 -17.54 13.84
CA ASN A 731 -14.97 -18.31 14.19
C ASN A 731 -14.83 -18.46 15.72
N LEU A 732 -15.15 -17.42 16.49
CA LEU A 732 -15.17 -17.49 17.96
C LEU A 732 -16.24 -18.46 18.47
N ALA A 733 -17.44 -18.47 17.87
CA ALA A 733 -18.49 -19.44 18.19
C ALA A 733 -18.04 -20.89 17.91
N LEU A 734 -17.40 -21.14 16.77
CA LEU A 734 -16.83 -22.45 16.45
C LEU A 734 -15.77 -22.90 17.46
N LEU A 735 -14.90 -21.98 17.92
CA LEU A 735 -13.93 -22.28 18.96
C LEU A 735 -14.62 -22.61 20.30
N GLY A 736 -15.66 -21.85 20.67
CA GLY A 736 -16.47 -22.11 21.85
C GLY A 736 -17.15 -23.48 21.81
N ALA A 737 -17.74 -23.84 20.67
CA ALA A 737 -18.34 -25.15 20.46
C ALA A 737 -17.31 -26.29 20.58
N LEU A 738 -16.12 -26.13 20.00
CA LEU A 738 -15.04 -27.11 20.16
C LEU A 738 -14.63 -27.28 21.63
N LEU A 739 -14.45 -26.18 22.35
CA LEU A 739 -14.09 -26.22 23.77
C LEU A 739 -15.18 -26.90 24.60
N LEU A 740 -16.46 -26.67 24.28
CA LEU A 740 -17.59 -27.34 24.92
C LEU A 740 -17.57 -28.85 24.67
N VAL A 741 -17.37 -29.29 23.42
CA VAL A 741 -17.26 -30.71 23.06
C VAL A 741 -16.13 -31.37 23.84
N VAL A 742 -14.97 -30.71 23.94
CA VAL A 742 -13.82 -31.20 24.72
C VAL A 742 -14.18 -31.28 26.21
N ALA A 743 -14.82 -30.25 26.77
CA ALA A 743 -15.22 -30.21 28.18
C ALA A 743 -16.24 -31.31 28.53
N VAL A 744 -17.26 -31.52 27.70
CA VAL A 744 -18.27 -32.58 27.85
C VAL A 744 -17.63 -33.97 27.77
N SER A 745 -16.76 -34.18 26.78
CA SER A 745 -16.04 -35.44 26.60
C SER A 745 -15.11 -35.78 27.78
N VAL A 746 -14.51 -34.76 28.41
CA VAL A 746 -13.69 -34.93 29.63
C VAL A 746 -14.56 -35.16 30.86
N SER A 747 -15.74 -34.53 30.94
CA SER A 747 -16.66 -34.62 32.08
C SER A 747 -17.51 -35.89 32.08
N GLY A 748 -17.50 -36.65 30.98
CA GLY A 748 -18.35 -37.84 30.81
C GLY A 748 -19.84 -37.51 30.78
N MET A 749 -20.20 -36.28 30.41
CA MET A 749 -21.60 -35.86 30.27
C MET A 749 -22.23 -36.53 29.04
N ASP A 750 -23.51 -36.89 29.15
CA ASP A 750 -24.25 -37.63 28.12
C ASP A 750 -24.43 -36.80 26.84
N PHE A 751 -24.47 -37.47 25.69
CA PHE A 751 -24.45 -36.84 24.36
C PHE A 751 -25.69 -35.96 24.09
N GLU A 752 -26.84 -36.30 24.69
CA GLU A 752 -28.10 -35.52 24.59
C GLU A 752 -27.97 -34.11 25.18
N ALA A 753 -27.20 -33.93 26.26
CA ALA A 753 -26.97 -32.62 26.85
C ALA A 753 -26.06 -31.72 25.98
N LEU A 754 -25.24 -32.32 25.13
CA LEU A 754 -24.41 -31.59 24.15
C LEU A 754 -25.25 -31.11 22.97
N GLU A 755 -26.23 -31.91 22.53
CA GLU A 755 -27.14 -31.59 21.43
C GLU A 755 -28.06 -30.40 21.80
N GLU A 756 -28.64 -30.40 23.01
CA GLU A 756 -29.41 -29.24 23.53
C GLU A 756 -28.56 -27.96 23.63
N ALA A 757 -27.31 -28.08 24.07
CA ALA A 757 -26.41 -26.93 24.17
C ALA A 757 -25.96 -26.39 22.80
N PHE A 758 -25.90 -27.25 21.77
CA PHE A 758 -25.54 -26.85 20.40
C PHE A 758 -26.73 -26.23 19.65
N GLU A 759 -27.97 -26.64 19.94
CA GLU A 759 -29.17 -25.97 19.42
C GLU A 759 -29.42 -24.59 20.06
N ALA A 760 -28.95 -24.38 21.30
CA ALA A 760 -29.10 -23.12 22.02
C ALA A 760 -28.08 -22.02 21.65
N LEU A 761 -26.97 -22.39 20.99
CA LEU A 761 -25.81 -21.53 20.67
C LEU A 761 -25.85 -21.11 19.20
#